data_AF-A0A5J4X7E9-F1
#
_entry.id   AF-A0A5J4X7E9-F1
#
_cell.length_a   1.000
_cell.length_b   1.000
_cell.length_c   1.000
_cell.angle_alpha   90.00
_cell.angle_beta   90.00
_cell.angle_gamma   90.00
#
_symmetry.space_group_name_H-M   'P 1'
#
loop_
_entity.id
_entity.type
_entity.pdbx_description
1 polymer ?
#
loop_
_entity_poly.entity_id
_entity_poly.type
_entity_poly.pdbx_seq_one_letter_code
_entity_poly.pdbx_strand_id
1 'polypeptide(L)'
;MLITSQSDFYASAETIYLLNRDYTSQPTLYINENQPTNEYIITNCTFTNSRNQLGNGGALNIQLTNGGSASAKNVTISDCQAINGGAIYAEIRSLGKLIIEGSCLISNCTSQQNGGGINCIILDIGSTVDIIGSVTIYNCSSSGNAGGLYVSMNSGLFQCNNMYVQECKSLNNGGGIYIDIINGGELILDNGCQLIQCISEQGNGGAIYIDIDFEQQSQFKIKDALIQSCEAKYNSQSNSPTGYGGGIFLVGSVNFDVSQRLLDFHGLKTNGNLASYNGQSLYVVMAKIDSWCKQGNYGEYVKGNYSNSKSSLGELQGIATSFGTFSKMTIQQISALTQHLQLLWSQSAVVTKVSAIINQNNIDAPLLFIIEGHGMISGQFYVKLFEIRDKTEEEIEQDMNDNKQSLYNNNQNNSIKSSIKTNSQLKNDKNSYHCNEFELIWPDNDGTGSQIAIDGSPQGQQTASFGMKDAKWYNYQKKLYGILGSNDGVTFTGVKGKINKTVLLQTQIEKETHLDQIVDEQPIKPKGTGIPTWVIILIILIILLLVCVIITNGLYYFFRWWNSNEQRIKRIKSDFAEFKNQHENNKQQLLQYPDTNKEQFSGKLLKGSSFLFKAKSQKQSLQHQSEIDQLQKKEPYQKFPPSPIPNQIPESAIQTPPPKD
;
A
#
# COMPACT_ATOMS: atom_id res chain seq x y z
N MET A 1 -55.90 52.83 -11.29
CA MET A 1 -55.91 52.40 -12.71
C MET A 1 -54.50 52.67 -13.22
N LEU A 2 -53.62 51.66 -13.14
CA LEU A 2 -53.11 50.85 -14.28
C LEU A 2 -52.07 51.67 -15.10
N ILE A 3 -50.83 51.27 -15.39
CA ILE A 3 -50.05 50.01 -15.31
C ILE A 3 -48.56 50.38 -15.24
N THR A 4 -47.81 49.65 -14.43
CA THR A 4 -46.34 49.49 -14.46
C THR A 4 -45.94 48.65 -15.68
N SER A 5 -45.08 49.16 -16.57
CA SER A 5 -44.38 48.31 -17.54
C SER A 5 -42.97 48.00 -17.06
N GLN A 6 -42.84 46.92 -16.27
CA GLN A 6 -41.60 46.15 -16.22
C GLN A 6 -41.47 45.45 -17.58
N SER A 7 -40.48 45.87 -18.37
CA SER A 7 -40.00 45.08 -19.50
C SER A 7 -39.06 44.02 -18.93
N ASP A 8 -39.59 42.84 -18.64
CA ASP A 8 -38.80 41.64 -18.39
C ASP A 8 -37.99 41.33 -19.66
N PHE A 9 -36.71 41.67 -19.65
CA PHE A 9 -35.73 41.10 -20.58
C PHE A 9 -35.52 39.64 -20.15
N TYR A 10 -36.39 38.74 -20.61
CA TYR A 10 -36.09 37.32 -20.60
C TYR A 10 -34.95 37.09 -21.61
N ALA A 11 -33.73 36.90 -21.12
CA ALA A 11 -32.69 36.24 -21.90
C ALA A 11 -33.24 34.86 -22.27
N SER A 12 -33.55 34.64 -23.55
CA SER A 12 -34.01 33.33 -24.01
C SER A 12 -32.88 32.34 -23.82
N ALA A 13 -33.12 31.28 -23.05
CA ALA A 13 -32.19 30.15 -22.98
C ALA A 13 -31.94 29.60 -24.39
N GLU A 14 -30.68 29.59 -24.83
CA GLU A 14 -30.27 29.03 -26.11
C GLU A 14 -29.64 27.66 -25.84
N THR A 15 -30.44 26.60 -25.98
CA THR A 15 -29.94 25.23 -26.01
C THR A 15 -29.68 24.84 -27.47
N ILE A 16 -28.43 24.50 -27.80
CA ILE A 16 -28.02 24.06 -29.13
C ILE A 16 -27.86 22.54 -29.12
N TYR A 17 -28.42 21.87 -30.13
CA TYR A 17 -28.38 20.43 -30.26
C TYR A 17 -27.62 19.99 -31.51
N LEU A 18 -26.69 19.06 -31.32
CA LEU A 18 -26.00 18.34 -32.38
C LEU A 18 -26.26 16.84 -32.24
N LEU A 19 -27.10 16.29 -33.11
CA LEU A 19 -27.67 14.95 -32.93
C LEU A 19 -27.44 14.06 -34.15
N ASN A 20 -26.93 12.85 -33.93
CA ASN A 20 -26.87 11.77 -34.93
C ASN A 20 -26.18 12.20 -36.24
N ARG A 21 -24.95 12.75 -36.11
CA ARG A 21 -24.16 13.27 -37.23
C ARG A 21 -22.76 12.68 -37.24
N ASP A 22 -22.25 12.44 -38.44
CA ASP A 22 -20.86 12.03 -38.68
C ASP A 22 -20.08 13.17 -39.35
N TYR A 23 -18.93 13.51 -38.77
CA TYR A 23 -18.01 14.56 -39.19
C TYR A 23 -16.67 13.94 -39.58
N THR A 24 -16.44 13.72 -40.87
CA THR A 24 -15.16 13.19 -41.36
C THR A 24 -14.33 14.28 -42.00
N SER A 25 -13.07 14.40 -41.57
CA SER A 25 -12.09 15.39 -42.06
C SER A 25 -12.60 16.83 -42.02
N GLN A 26 -13.50 17.12 -41.06
CA GLN A 26 -14.03 18.47 -40.87
C GLN A 26 -13.13 19.29 -39.95
N PRO A 27 -13.14 20.63 -40.08
CA PRO A 27 -12.51 21.52 -39.10
C PRO A 27 -13.06 21.26 -37.69
N THR A 28 -12.29 21.70 -36.69
CA THR A 28 -12.71 21.69 -35.29
C THR A 28 -14.04 22.40 -35.10
N LEU A 29 -14.93 21.78 -34.32
CA LEU A 29 -16.14 22.43 -33.82
C LEU A 29 -15.80 23.27 -32.59
N TYR A 30 -16.05 24.57 -32.69
CA TYR A 30 -15.86 25.52 -31.60
C TYR A 30 -17.18 25.70 -30.85
N ILE A 31 -17.16 25.44 -29.54
CA ILE A 31 -18.29 25.57 -28.63
C ILE A 31 -17.92 26.63 -27.60
N ASN A 32 -18.71 27.69 -27.50
CA ASN A 32 -18.47 28.79 -26.58
C ASN A 32 -19.77 29.20 -25.89
N GLU A 33 -20.00 28.64 -24.70
CA GLU A 33 -21.18 28.95 -23.89
C GLU A 33 -20.78 29.81 -22.70
N ASN A 34 -21.36 30.99 -22.58
CA ASN A 34 -20.87 32.04 -21.70
C ASN A 34 -21.93 32.67 -20.78
N GLN A 35 -23.08 32.01 -20.63
CA GLN A 35 -24.18 32.42 -19.74
C GLN A 35 -24.80 31.18 -19.05
N PRO A 36 -25.41 31.33 -17.87
CA PRO A 36 -25.97 30.19 -17.12
C PRO A 36 -27.10 29.44 -17.84
N THR A 37 -27.77 30.11 -18.79
CA THR A 37 -28.89 29.55 -19.56
C THR A 37 -28.45 28.90 -20.88
N ASN A 38 -27.16 28.99 -21.21
CA ASN A 38 -26.61 28.44 -22.43
C ASN A 38 -26.21 26.98 -22.23
N GLU A 39 -26.62 26.14 -23.17
CA GLU A 39 -26.29 24.72 -23.14
C GLU A 39 -26.03 24.18 -24.55
N TYR A 40 -24.91 23.48 -24.73
CA TYR A 40 -24.60 22.80 -25.98
C TYR A 40 -24.62 21.28 -25.80
N ILE A 41 -25.52 20.57 -26.49
CA ILE A 41 -25.71 19.13 -26.35
C ILE A 41 -25.30 18.41 -27.64
N ILE A 42 -24.26 17.58 -27.55
CA ILE A 42 -23.84 16.66 -28.60
C ILE A 42 -24.30 15.26 -28.22
N THR A 43 -25.04 14.57 -29.08
CA THR A 43 -25.50 13.21 -28.82
C THR A 43 -25.41 12.31 -30.04
N ASN A 44 -24.84 11.11 -29.86
CA ASN A 44 -24.68 10.09 -30.90
C ASN A 44 -23.97 10.63 -32.15
N CYS A 45 -22.94 11.45 -31.97
CA CYS A 45 -22.15 11.99 -33.07
C CYS A 45 -20.80 11.30 -33.20
N THR A 46 -20.28 11.26 -34.43
CA THR A 46 -18.96 10.74 -34.74
C THR A 46 -18.09 11.86 -35.30
N PHE A 47 -16.85 11.99 -34.85
CA PHE A 47 -15.84 12.89 -35.40
C PHE A 47 -14.61 12.06 -35.78
N THR A 48 -14.18 12.12 -37.04
CA THR A 48 -13.06 11.29 -37.52
C THR A 48 -12.11 12.10 -38.37
N ASN A 49 -10.81 11.93 -38.15
CA ASN A 49 -9.72 12.55 -38.93
C ASN A 49 -9.79 14.09 -38.97
N SER A 50 -10.32 14.73 -37.93
CA SER A 50 -10.28 16.19 -37.79
C SER A 50 -8.89 16.65 -37.33
N ARG A 51 -8.33 17.67 -37.98
CA ARG A 51 -6.95 18.12 -37.74
C ARG A 51 -6.90 19.63 -37.50
N ASN A 52 -6.38 20.01 -36.34
CA ASN A 52 -6.12 21.40 -35.96
C ASN A 52 -4.66 21.59 -35.59
N GLN A 53 -3.78 21.51 -36.59
CA GLN A 53 -2.32 21.49 -36.38
C GLN A 53 -1.75 22.76 -35.74
N LEU A 54 -2.52 23.87 -35.75
CA LEU A 54 -2.14 25.17 -35.21
C LEU A 54 -3.03 25.61 -34.04
N GLY A 55 -3.94 24.75 -33.57
CA GLY A 55 -4.91 25.10 -32.54
C GLY A 55 -5.20 23.94 -31.59
N ASN A 56 -6.13 24.17 -30.66
CA ASN A 56 -6.52 23.20 -29.67
C ASN A 56 -7.81 22.48 -30.08
N GLY A 57 -7.95 21.22 -29.68
CA GLY A 57 -9.11 20.40 -29.99
C GLY A 57 -9.12 19.96 -31.45
N GLY A 58 -8.79 18.70 -31.73
CA GLY A 58 -8.84 18.21 -33.11
C GLY A 58 -10.27 18.16 -33.62
N ALA A 59 -11.17 17.59 -32.82
CA ALA A 59 -12.61 17.54 -33.11
C ALA A 59 -13.38 18.66 -32.41
N LEU A 60 -13.18 18.82 -31.10
CA LEU A 60 -13.96 19.73 -30.26
C LEU A 60 -13.05 20.70 -29.52
N ASN A 61 -13.36 22.00 -29.60
CA ASN A 61 -12.75 23.04 -28.78
C ASN A 61 -13.86 23.72 -27.98
N ILE A 62 -13.88 23.48 -26.68
CA ILE A 62 -14.97 23.82 -25.77
C ILE A 62 -14.50 24.89 -24.80
N GLN A 63 -15.22 26.00 -24.72
CA GLN A 63 -15.01 27.08 -23.77
C GLN A 63 -16.31 27.35 -23.02
N LEU A 64 -16.34 27.09 -21.72
CA LEU A 64 -17.53 27.28 -20.90
C LEU A 64 -17.23 28.28 -19.79
N THR A 65 -18.00 29.36 -19.74
CA THR A 65 -17.81 30.47 -18.80
C THR A 65 -19.14 30.96 -18.23
N ASN A 66 -19.09 31.64 -17.08
CA ASN A 66 -20.24 32.26 -16.41
C ASN A 66 -21.46 31.34 -16.31
N GLY A 67 -21.27 30.08 -15.91
CA GLY A 67 -22.35 29.09 -15.78
C GLY A 67 -22.79 28.40 -17.07
N GLY A 68 -22.20 28.72 -18.23
CA GLY A 68 -22.46 28.02 -19.49
C GLY A 68 -22.12 26.53 -19.42
N SER A 69 -22.84 25.72 -20.19
CA SER A 69 -22.75 24.27 -20.08
C SER A 69 -22.65 23.57 -21.43
N ALA A 70 -21.99 22.40 -21.46
CA ALA A 70 -22.01 21.52 -22.61
C ALA A 70 -22.02 20.05 -22.19
N SER A 71 -22.63 19.20 -23.02
CA SER A 71 -22.61 17.75 -22.85
C SER A 71 -22.24 17.02 -24.14
N ALA A 72 -21.45 15.96 -24.01
CA ALA A 72 -21.11 15.04 -25.08
C ALA A 72 -21.52 13.63 -24.68
N LYS A 73 -22.59 13.13 -25.29
CA LYS A 73 -23.22 11.85 -24.97
C LYS A 73 -23.11 10.84 -26.09
N ASN A 74 -22.58 9.64 -25.80
CA ASN A 74 -22.40 8.56 -26.78
C ASN A 74 -21.64 9.04 -28.04
N VAL A 75 -20.60 9.87 -27.84
CA VAL A 75 -19.81 10.44 -28.93
C VAL A 75 -18.61 9.57 -29.22
N THR A 76 -18.34 9.34 -30.51
CA THR A 76 -17.11 8.70 -30.97
C THR A 76 -16.19 9.74 -31.60
N ILE A 77 -14.93 9.82 -31.19
CA ILE A 77 -13.91 10.68 -31.79
C ILE A 77 -12.69 9.83 -32.13
N SER A 78 -12.27 9.82 -33.38
CA SER A 78 -11.12 9.02 -33.81
C SER A 78 -10.16 9.73 -34.76
N ASP A 79 -8.87 9.37 -34.66
CA ASP A 79 -7.84 9.77 -35.62
C ASP A 79 -7.65 11.30 -35.73
N CYS A 80 -8.04 12.04 -34.69
CA CYS A 80 -7.95 13.49 -34.61
C CYS A 80 -6.59 13.98 -34.12
N GLN A 81 -6.20 15.20 -34.52
CA GLN A 81 -4.89 15.78 -34.17
C GLN A 81 -4.99 17.25 -33.82
N ALA A 82 -4.26 17.71 -32.79
CA ALA A 82 -4.19 19.13 -32.40
C ALA A 82 -2.89 19.50 -31.67
N ILE A 83 -2.72 20.77 -31.29
CA ILE A 83 -1.64 21.18 -30.37
C ILE A 83 -1.90 20.60 -28.97
N ASN A 84 -3.06 20.92 -28.39
CA ASN A 84 -3.54 20.38 -27.12
C ASN A 84 -4.90 19.72 -27.32
N GLY A 85 -5.13 18.58 -26.67
CA GLY A 85 -6.40 17.87 -26.77
C GLY A 85 -6.61 17.34 -28.19
N GLY A 86 -5.91 16.25 -28.54
CA GLY A 86 -5.95 15.72 -29.90
C GLY A 86 -7.38 15.43 -30.40
N ALA A 87 -8.28 15.01 -29.50
CA ALA A 87 -9.72 14.99 -29.75
C ALA A 87 -10.41 16.24 -29.21
N ILE A 88 -10.31 16.48 -27.90
CA ILE A 88 -11.09 17.49 -27.19
C ILE A 88 -10.14 18.41 -26.41
N TYR A 89 -10.28 19.70 -26.64
CA TYR A 89 -9.79 20.72 -25.72
C TYR A 89 -10.98 21.35 -25.00
N ALA A 90 -10.88 21.48 -23.68
CA ALA A 90 -11.93 22.05 -22.85
C ALA A 90 -11.34 23.03 -21.83
N GLU A 91 -11.90 24.23 -21.80
CA GLU A 91 -11.56 25.26 -20.82
C GLU A 91 -12.82 25.71 -20.08
N ILE A 92 -12.85 25.47 -18.77
CA ILE A 92 -14.03 25.61 -17.93
C ILE A 92 -13.72 26.64 -16.85
N ARG A 93 -14.47 27.74 -16.84
CA ARG A 93 -14.26 28.86 -15.92
C ARG A 93 -15.56 29.33 -15.30
N SER A 94 -15.45 30.02 -14.17
CA SER A 94 -16.54 30.82 -13.59
C SER A 94 -17.90 30.09 -13.59
N LEU A 95 -17.99 28.95 -12.91
CA LEU A 95 -19.18 28.09 -12.80
C LEU A 95 -19.54 27.28 -14.07
N GLY A 96 -18.70 27.29 -15.10
CA GLY A 96 -18.92 26.49 -16.31
C GLY A 96 -19.00 24.98 -16.02
N LYS A 97 -19.71 24.24 -16.87
CA LYS A 97 -19.95 22.80 -16.66
C LYS A 97 -19.86 21.96 -17.93
N LEU A 98 -18.91 21.03 -17.96
CA LEU A 98 -18.80 20.03 -19.02
C LEU A 98 -19.17 18.64 -18.51
N ILE A 99 -20.03 17.93 -19.25
CA ILE A 99 -20.34 16.52 -19.00
C ILE A 99 -19.97 15.68 -20.22
N ILE A 100 -19.12 14.68 -20.04
CA ILE A 100 -18.86 13.64 -21.07
C ILE A 100 -19.49 12.36 -20.55
N GLU A 101 -20.55 11.88 -21.22
CA GLU A 101 -21.37 10.81 -20.68
C GLU A 101 -21.82 9.71 -21.64
N GLY A 102 -22.32 8.63 -21.07
CA GLY A 102 -22.82 7.48 -21.82
C GLY A 102 -21.68 6.59 -22.32
N SER A 103 -21.78 6.12 -23.55
CA SER A 103 -20.80 5.23 -24.19
C SER A 103 -19.94 6.02 -25.18
N CYS A 104 -19.03 6.86 -24.67
CA CYS A 104 -18.11 7.62 -25.52
C CYS A 104 -16.83 6.84 -25.80
N LEU A 105 -16.28 7.00 -27.01
CA LEU A 105 -15.00 6.45 -27.42
C LEU A 105 -14.13 7.57 -28.01
N ILE A 106 -12.94 7.76 -27.46
CA ILE A 106 -11.91 8.66 -27.99
C ILE A 106 -10.70 7.80 -28.32
N SER A 107 -10.34 7.67 -29.60
CA SER A 107 -9.34 6.70 -30.01
C SER A 107 -8.36 7.19 -31.07
N ASN A 108 -7.10 6.78 -30.99
CA ASN A 108 -6.06 7.09 -31.98
C ASN A 108 -5.84 8.60 -32.20
N CYS A 109 -6.17 9.42 -31.19
CA CYS A 109 -5.98 10.87 -31.26
C CYS A 109 -4.59 11.27 -30.78
N THR A 110 -4.02 12.31 -31.38
CA THR A 110 -2.66 12.76 -31.05
C THR A 110 -2.57 14.26 -30.78
N SER A 111 -1.71 14.64 -29.82
CA SER A 111 -1.42 16.05 -29.51
C SER A 111 0.06 16.37 -29.64
N GLN A 112 0.38 17.56 -30.13
CA GLN A 112 1.77 18.05 -30.20
C GLN A 112 2.34 18.44 -28.83
N GLN A 113 1.48 18.75 -27.84
CA GLN A 113 1.89 19.19 -26.52
C GLN A 113 1.27 18.37 -25.40
N ASN A 114 -0.02 18.51 -25.12
CA ASN A 114 -0.61 17.86 -23.95
C ASN A 114 -2.00 17.29 -24.23
N GLY A 115 -2.27 16.09 -23.71
CA GLY A 115 -3.56 15.44 -23.79
C GLY A 115 -3.83 14.91 -25.20
N GLY A 116 -3.29 13.74 -25.52
CA GLY A 116 -3.49 13.12 -26.84
C GLY A 116 -4.96 12.85 -27.16
N GLY A 117 -5.75 12.44 -26.16
CA GLY A 117 -7.21 12.41 -26.24
C GLY A 117 -7.81 13.75 -25.83
N ILE A 118 -7.75 14.05 -24.55
CA ILE A 118 -8.44 15.19 -23.94
C ILE A 118 -7.44 16.09 -23.22
N ASN A 119 -7.60 17.40 -23.38
CA ASN A 119 -6.95 18.41 -22.55
C ASN A 119 -8.02 19.27 -21.87
N CYS A 120 -8.03 19.27 -20.54
CA CYS A 120 -8.97 20.00 -19.70
C CYS A 120 -8.25 21.02 -18.83
N ILE A 121 -8.70 22.27 -18.87
CA ILE A 121 -8.29 23.35 -17.97
C ILE A 121 -9.52 23.78 -17.18
N ILE A 122 -9.44 23.70 -15.85
CA ILE A 122 -10.53 24.04 -14.93
C ILE A 122 -10.06 25.17 -14.03
N LEU A 123 -10.75 26.30 -14.08
CA LEU A 123 -10.41 27.50 -13.32
C LEU A 123 -11.63 27.97 -12.54
N ASP A 124 -11.38 28.61 -11.41
CA ASP A 124 -12.38 29.21 -10.53
C ASP A 124 -13.26 28.19 -9.78
N ILE A 125 -13.72 28.61 -8.59
CA ILE A 125 -14.61 27.83 -7.75
C ILE A 125 -15.93 27.56 -8.50
N GLY A 126 -16.43 26.34 -8.39
CA GLY A 126 -17.71 25.90 -8.94
C GLY A 126 -17.68 25.51 -10.43
N SER A 127 -16.55 25.65 -11.10
CA SER A 127 -16.32 25.05 -12.42
C SER A 127 -16.21 23.53 -12.30
N THR A 128 -16.89 22.79 -13.19
CA THR A 128 -17.03 21.34 -13.09
C THR A 128 -16.80 20.60 -14.40
N VAL A 129 -16.14 19.46 -14.31
CA VAL A 129 -16.07 18.47 -15.39
C VAL A 129 -16.44 17.10 -14.82
N ASP A 130 -17.46 16.49 -15.40
CA ASP A 130 -17.90 15.15 -15.04
C ASP A 130 -17.74 14.19 -16.23
N ILE A 131 -17.01 13.09 -16.03
CA ILE A 131 -16.95 11.95 -16.96
C ILE A 131 -17.76 10.82 -16.36
N ILE A 132 -18.88 10.46 -16.98
CA ILE A 132 -19.87 9.55 -16.39
C ILE A 132 -20.33 8.49 -17.40
N GLY A 133 -20.16 7.22 -17.06
CA GLY A 133 -20.63 6.11 -17.90
C GLY A 133 -19.45 5.32 -18.42
N SER A 134 -19.58 4.69 -19.59
CA SER A 134 -18.52 3.89 -20.18
C SER A 134 -17.73 4.74 -21.17
N VAL A 135 -16.89 5.64 -20.65
CA VAL A 135 -16.05 6.53 -21.47
C VAL A 135 -14.66 5.92 -21.62
N THR A 136 -14.28 5.63 -22.87
CA THR A 136 -13.00 4.99 -23.19
C THR A 136 -12.09 5.96 -23.95
N ILE A 137 -10.86 6.14 -23.48
CA ILE A 137 -9.76 6.82 -24.16
C ILE A 137 -8.73 5.76 -24.53
N TYR A 138 -8.57 5.49 -25.81
CA TYR A 138 -7.83 4.32 -26.31
C TYR A 138 -6.73 4.72 -27.30
N ASN A 139 -5.52 4.24 -27.08
CA ASN A 139 -4.39 4.39 -28.01
C ASN A 139 -4.17 5.86 -28.44
N CYS A 140 -4.34 6.79 -27.52
CA CYS A 140 -4.06 8.22 -27.73
C CYS A 140 -2.61 8.54 -27.36
N SER A 141 -2.01 9.52 -28.03
CA SER A 141 -0.61 9.89 -27.77
C SER A 141 -0.31 11.38 -27.74
N SER A 142 0.70 11.76 -26.97
CA SER A 142 1.14 13.15 -26.82
C SER A 142 2.65 13.27 -26.89
N SER A 143 3.16 14.26 -27.63
CA SER A 143 4.58 14.60 -27.64
C SER A 143 5.05 15.37 -26.40
N GLY A 144 4.14 15.73 -25.49
CA GLY A 144 4.47 16.23 -24.15
C GLY A 144 3.85 15.34 -23.09
N ASN A 145 2.98 15.88 -22.24
CA ASN A 145 2.38 15.12 -21.14
C ASN A 145 1.02 14.52 -21.53
N ALA A 146 0.59 13.47 -20.82
CA ALA A 146 -0.71 12.82 -20.99
C ALA A 146 -1.01 12.31 -22.40
N GLY A 147 -0.80 11.02 -22.65
CA GLY A 147 -1.29 10.39 -23.87
C GLY A 147 -2.82 10.39 -23.95
N GLY A 148 -3.49 10.15 -22.83
CA GLY A 148 -4.95 10.10 -22.75
C GLY A 148 -5.58 11.43 -22.35
N LEU A 149 -5.40 11.82 -21.08
CA LEU A 149 -6.11 12.94 -20.46
C LEU A 149 -5.15 13.87 -19.70
N TYR A 150 -5.08 15.12 -20.11
CA TYR A 150 -4.39 16.18 -19.37
C TYR A 150 -5.41 16.99 -18.58
N VAL A 151 -5.15 17.21 -17.28
CA VAL A 151 -5.99 18.05 -16.41
C VAL A 151 -5.12 19.06 -15.69
N SER A 152 -5.43 20.35 -15.86
CA SER A 152 -4.87 21.44 -15.05
C SER A 152 -5.99 22.15 -14.29
N MET A 153 -5.83 22.29 -12.98
CA MET A 153 -6.83 22.81 -12.07
C MET A 153 -6.29 23.98 -11.26
N ASN A 154 -7.05 25.07 -11.26
CA ASN A 154 -6.88 26.22 -10.40
C ASN A 154 -8.23 26.46 -9.70
N SER A 155 -8.58 25.56 -8.77
CA SER A 155 -9.92 25.32 -8.22
C SER A 155 -10.83 24.42 -9.09
N GLY A 156 -12.09 24.27 -8.66
CA GLY A 156 -13.11 23.48 -9.33
C GLY A 156 -13.11 21.99 -8.97
N LEU A 157 -13.84 21.20 -9.76
CA LEU A 157 -14.06 19.77 -9.52
C LEU A 157 -13.96 18.98 -10.83
N PHE A 158 -13.15 17.93 -10.82
CA PHE A 158 -13.06 16.96 -11.90
C PHE A 158 -13.38 15.56 -11.36
N GLN A 159 -14.44 14.94 -11.86
CA GLN A 159 -14.88 13.61 -11.39
C GLN A 159 -14.99 12.63 -12.54
N CYS A 160 -14.38 11.46 -12.36
CA CYS A 160 -14.52 10.32 -13.25
C CYS A 160 -15.26 9.18 -12.57
N ASN A 161 -16.30 8.71 -13.24
CA ASN A 161 -17.06 7.54 -12.84
C ASN A 161 -17.06 6.54 -14.01
N ASN A 162 -16.31 5.44 -13.84
CA ASN A 162 -16.21 4.35 -14.81
C ASN A 162 -15.50 4.72 -16.14
N MET A 163 -14.42 5.51 -16.06
CA MET A 163 -13.57 5.87 -17.20
C MET A 163 -12.48 4.80 -17.47
N TYR A 164 -12.20 4.51 -18.74
CA TYR A 164 -11.14 3.59 -19.16
C TYR A 164 -10.10 4.33 -20.00
N VAL A 165 -8.84 4.32 -19.56
CA VAL A 165 -7.69 4.89 -20.30
C VAL A 165 -6.74 3.74 -20.64
N GLN A 166 -6.60 3.44 -21.92
CA GLN A 166 -5.95 2.21 -22.36
C GLN A 166 -4.95 2.48 -23.47
N GLU A 167 -3.78 1.85 -23.39
CA GLU A 167 -2.73 1.90 -24.42
C GLU A 167 -2.27 3.34 -24.78
N CYS A 168 -2.50 4.30 -23.88
CA CYS A 168 -2.16 5.69 -24.10
C CYS A 168 -0.68 5.96 -23.82
N LYS A 169 -0.07 6.87 -24.60
CA LYS A 169 1.38 7.12 -24.53
C LYS A 169 1.71 8.61 -24.46
N SER A 170 2.54 9.00 -23.51
CA SER A 170 3.13 10.34 -23.47
C SER A 170 4.63 10.25 -23.70
N LEU A 171 5.20 11.22 -24.41
CA LEU A 171 6.65 11.35 -24.46
C LEU A 171 7.21 11.67 -23.07
N ASN A 172 6.61 12.65 -22.39
CA ASN A 172 7.04 13.09 -21.07
C ASN A 172 6.23 12.38 -19.99
N ASN A 173 5.61 13.11 -19.06
CA ASN A 173 5.00 12.53 -17.86
C ASN A 173 3.54 12.12 -18.05
N GLY A 174 3.11 11.13 -17.27
CA GLY A 174 1.72 10.69 -17.23
C GLY A 174 1.33 9.98 -18.52
N GLY A 175 1.71 8.72 -18.70
CA GLY A 175 1.43 8.00 -19.95
C GLY A 175 -0.06 8.01 -20.31
N GLY A 176 -0.91 7.78 -19.31
CA GLY A 176 -2.36 7.88 -19.43
C GLY A 176 -2.87 9.27 -19.08
N ILE A 177 -2.64 9.69 -17.84
CA ILE A 177 -3.18 10.91 -17.26
C ILE A 177 -2.05 11.76 -16.67
N TYR A 178 -2.11 13.07 -16.92
CA TYR A 178 -1.32 14.06 -16.23
C TYR A 178 -2.25 15.02 -15.50
N ILE A 179 -1.94 15.29 -14.22
CA ILE A 179 -2.74 16.13 -13.34
C ILE A 179 -1.83 17.20 -12.74
N ASP A 180 -2.29 18.44 -12.78
CA ASP A 180 -1.69 19.58 -12.08
C ASP A 180 -2.78 20.33 -11.31
N ILE A 181 -2.66 20.42 -9.98
CA ILE A 181 -3.63 21.12 -9.12
C ILE A 181 -2.90 22.20 -8.31
N ILE A 182 -3.07 23.46 -8.73
CA ILE A 182 -2.21 24.58 -8.32
C ILE A 182 -2.80 25.37 -7.14
N ASN A 183 -4.07 25.82 -7.20
CA ASN A 183 -4.67 26.59 -6.11
C ASN A 183 -6.04 26.02 -5.71
N GLY A 184 -6.01 24.82 -5.14
CA GLY A 184 -7.20 24.12 -4.71
C GLY A 184 -7.90 23.43 -5.86
N GLY A 185 -8.97 22.72 -5.51
CA GLY A 185 -9.72 21.88 -6.42
C GLY A 185 -9.71 20.41 -5.99
N GLU A 186 -10.67 19.65 -6.49
CA GLU A 186 -10.81 18.24 -6.15
C GLU A 186 -10.87 17.39 -7.42
N LEU A 187 -10.00 16.38 -7.49
CA LEU A 187 -10.04 15.36 -8.52
C LEU A 187 -10.40 13.99 -7.92
N ILE A 188 -11.41 13.33 -8.47
CA ILE A 188 -11.90 12.04 -7.98
C ILE A 188 -11.94 11.00 -9.11
N LEU A 189 -11.33 9.85 -8.87
CA LEU A 189 -11.48 8.64 -9.67
C LEU A 189 -12.32 7.61 -8.91
N ASP A 190 -13.47 7.24 -9.45
CA ASP A 190 -14.44 6.37 -8.77
C ASP A 190 -15.14 5.39 -9.73
N ASN A 191 -15.93 4.48 -9.16
CA ASN A 191 -16.80 3.55 -9.86
C ASN A 191 -16.07 2.67 -10.90
N GLY A 192 -14.90 2.16 -10.54
CA GLY A 192 -14.18 1.17 -11.34
C GLY A 192 -13.43 1.75 -12.53
N CYS A 193 -12.94 2.98 -12.41
CA CYS A 193 -12.02 3.56 -13.41
C CYS A 193 -10.83 2.62 -13.67
N GLN A 194 -10.32 2.57 -14.90
CA GLN A 194 -9.17 1.72 -15.25
C GLN A 194 -8.14 2.48 -16.08
N LEU A 195 -6.87 2.30 -15.74
CA LEU A 195 -5.74 2.76 -16.53
C LEU A 195 -4.86 1.55 -16.83
N ILE A 196 -4.79 1.16 -18.10
CA ILE A 196 -4.19 -0.11 -18.51
C ILE A 196 -3.19 0.13 -19.64
N GLN A 197 -1.99 -0.43 -19.52
CA GLN A 197 -0.97 -0.40 -20.57
C GLN A 197 -0.60 1.02 -21.05
N CYS A 198 -0.69 1.99 -20.15
CA CYS A 198 -0.25 3.36 -20.41
C CYS A 198 1.26 3.47 -20.27
N ILE A 199 1.91 4.28 -21.11
CA ILE A 199 3.37 4.40 -21.14
C ILE A 199 3.80 5.86 -21.12
N SER A 200 4.64 6.21 -20.16
CA SER A 200 5.47 7.41 -20.18
C SER A 200 6.83 7.04 -20.75
N GLU A 201 7.14 7.50 -21.97
CA GLU A 201 8.31 7.02 -22.74
C GLU A 201 9.64 7.60 -22.26
N GLN A 202 9.61 8.80 -21.68
CA GLN A 202 10.79 9.55 -21.25
C GLN A 202 10.55 10.33 -19.95
N GLY A 203 9.57 9.95 -19.15
CA GLY A 203 9.12 10.69 -17.98
C GLY A 203 8.80 9.81 -16.77
N ASN A 204 7.96 10.35 -15.90
CA ASN A 204 7.47 9.68 -14.70
C ASN A 204 5.96 9.44 -14.79
N GLY A 205 5.45 8.50 -13.99
CA GLY A 205 4.02 8.22 -13.93
C GLY A 205 3.52 7.51 -15.18
N GLY A 206 3.75 6.20 -15.28
CA GLY A 206 3.36 5.45 -16.48
C GLY A 206 1.85 5.49 -16.73
N ALA A 207 1.04 5.41 -15.67
CA ALA A 207 -0.39 5.65 -15.75
C ALA A 207 -0.74 7.10 -15.42
N ILE A 208 -0.35 7.57 -14.23
CA ILE A 208 -0.70 8.89 -13.71
C ILE A 208 0.56 9.61 -13.25
N TYR A 209 0.74 10.84 -13.74
CA TYR A 209 1.59 11.82 -13.08
C TYR A 209 0.70 12.85 -12.40
N ILE A 210 1.01 13.22 -11.16
CA ILE A 210 0.32 14.29 -10.45
C ILE A 210 1.30 15.24 -9.77
N ASP A 211 1.11 16.54 -10.02
CA ASP A 211 1.67 17.64 -9.22
C ASP A 211 0.52 18.30 -8.45
N ILE A 212 0.65 18.39 -7.12
CA ILE A 212 -0.41 18.91 -6.26
C ILE A 212 0.13 19.86 -5.19
N ASP A 213 -0.43 21.07 -5.17
CA ASP A 213 -0.18 22.04 -4.12
C ASP A 213 -1.24 21.93 -3.01
N PHE A 214 -0.79 21.70 -1.78
CA PHE A 214 -1.66 21.51 -0.62
C PHE A 214 -1.95 22.81 0.13
N GLU A 215 -1.25 23.90 -0.19
CA GLU A 215 -1.43 25.19 0.50
C GLU A 215 -2.88 25.70 0.40
N GLN A 216 -3.53 25.41 -0.73
CA GLN A 216 -4.91 25.78 -1.02
C GLN A 216 -5.89 24.59 -0.91
N GLN A 217 -5.55 23.59 -0.08
CA GLN A 217 -6.41 22.43 0.21
C GLN A 217 -6.80 21.61 -1.04
N SER A 218 -5.93 21.52 -2.04
CA SER A 218 -6.13 20.68 -3.22
C SER A 218 -6.28 19.21 -2.83
N GLN A 219 -7.15 18.50 -3.53
CA GLN A 219 -7.50 17.12 -3.20
C GLN A 219 -7.38 16.19 -4.41
N PHE A 220 -6.85 14.99 -4.17
CA PHE A 220 -6.84 13.91 -5.14
C PHE A 220 -7.24 12.59 -4.48
N LYS A 221 -8.32 11.98 -4.98
CA LYS A 221 -8.94 10.80 -4.37
C LYS A 221 -9.17 9.70 -5.39
N ILE A 222 -8.78 8.49 -5.03
CA ILE A 222 -9.02 7.26 -5.78
C ILE A 222 -9.91 6.36 -4.92
N LYS A 223 -11.22 6.39 -5.21
CA LYS A 223 -12.25 5.65 -4.47
C LYS A 223 -12.48 4.25 -5.01
N ASP A 224 -12.33 4.05 -6.30
CA ASP A 224 -12.27 2.73 -6.95
C ASP A 224 -11.63 2.84 -8.33
N ALA A 225 -10.35 2.47 -8.44
CA ALA A 225 -9.67 2.42 -9.72
C ALA A 225 -8.63 1.29 -9.80
N LEU A 226 -8.43 0.77 -11.02
CA LEU A 226 -7.38 -0.21 -11.34
C LEU A 226 -6.30 0.45 -12.21
N ILE A 227 -5.04 0.30 -11.81
CA ILE A 227 -3.87 0.69 -12.60
C ILE A 227 -3.04 -0.55 -12.89
N GLN A 228 -2.96 -0.95 -14.16
CA GLN A 228 -2.38 -2.23 -14.52
C GLN A 228 -1.46 -2.16 -15.73
N SER A 229 -0.31 -2.81 -15.62
CA SER A 229 0.65 -2.98 -16.73
C SER A 229 1.09 -1.67 -17.37
N CYS A 230 1.11 -0.57 -16.61
CA CYS A 230 1.60 0.72 -17.06
C CYS A 230 3.11 0.85 -16.83
N GLU A 231 3.79 1.66 -17.63
CA GLU A 231 5.24 1.75 -17.64
C GLU A 231 5.77 3.20 -17.63
N ALA A 232 6.74 3.48 -16.75
CA ALA A 232 7.51 4.74 -16.73
C ALA A 232 8.97 4.46 -17.12
N LYS A 233 9.41 5.09 -18.21
CA LYS A 233 10.72 4.84 -18.82
C LYS A 233 11.73 5.96 -18.53
N TYR A 234 12.97 5.55 -18.25
CA TYR A 234 14.09 6.45 -18.03
C TYR A 234 14.53 7.15 -19.33
N ASN A 235 14.81 8.45 -19.21
CA ASN A 235 15.44 9.26 -20.25
C ASN A 235 16.87 9.64 -19.85
N SER A 236 17.86 9.10 -20.56
CA SER A 236 19.28 9.39 -20.35
C SER A 236 19.71 10.80 -20.75
N GLN A 237 18.88 11.51 -21.52
CA GLN A 237 19.14 12.89 -21.95
C GLN A 237 18.49 13.93 -21.04
N SER A 238 17.69 13.51 -20.06
CA SER A 238 17.01 14.42 -19.14
C SER A 238 17.95 14.91 -18.04
N ASN A 239 17.91 16.22 -17.76
CA ASN A 239 18.60 16.82 -16.62
C ASN A 239 17.85 16.64 -15.30
N SER A 240 16.60 16.16 -15.35
CA SER A 240 15.79 15.84 -14.18
C SER A 240 15.51 14.33 -14.10
N PRO A 241 15.31 13.77 -12.90
CA PRO A 241 15.07 12.34 -12.73
C PRO A 241 13.78 11.88 -13.43
N THR A 242 13.89 10.79 -14.20
CA THR A 242 12.79 10.16 -14.96
C THR A 242 12.78 8.65 -14.75
N GLY A 243 11.70 7.96 -15.10
CA GLY A 243 11.57 6.51 -14.94
C GLY A 243 11.09 6.04 -13.55
N TYR A 244 10.40 6.91 -12.80
CA TYR A 244 9.82 6.60 -11.48
C TYR A 244 8.29 6.51 -11.56
N GLY A 245 7.69 5.69 -10.69
CA GLY A 245 6.23 5.61 -10.58
C GLY A 245 5.59 4.94 -11.80
N GLY A 246 5.76 3.63 -11.95
CA GLY A 246 5.24 2.90 -13.12
C GLY A 246 3.72 3.00 -13.25
N GLY A 247 3.01 2.90 -12.12
CA GLY A 247 1.61 3.28 -12.02
C GLY A 247 1.46 4.79 -11.83
N ILE A 248 1.80 5.28 -10.64
CA ILE A 248 1.60 6.67 -10.23
C ILE A 248 2.94 7.29 -9.82
N PHE A 249 3.21 8.50 -10.32
CA PHE A 249 4.23 9.39 -9.75
C PHE A 249 3.53 10.61 -9.16
N LEU A 250 3.69 10.80 -7.84
CA LEU A 250 3.06 11.89 -7.10
C LEU A 250 4.09 12.87 -6.56
N VAL A 251 3.88 14.14 -6.85
CA VAL A 251 4.62 15.27 -6.30
C VAL A 251 3.67 16.09 -5.44
N GLY A 252 4.09 16.36 -4.21
CA GLY A 252 3.33 17.17 -3.27
C GLY A 252 4.13 18.36 -2.76
N SER A 253 3.49 19.53 -2.66
CA SER A 253 4.05 20.69 -1.96
C SER A 253 4.40 20.37 -0.49
N VAL A 254 5.16 21.26 0.15
CA VAL A 254 5.67 21.05 1.52
C VAL A 254 4.59 21.14 2.62
N ASN A 255 3.43 21.74 2.32
CA ASN A 255 2.42 22.17 3.29
C ASN A 255 1.30 21.15 3.56
N PHE A 256 1.57 19.86 3.46
CA PHE A 256 0.55 18.83 3.68
C PHE A 256 -0.01 18.82 5.13
N ASP A 257 -1.34 18.81 5.26
CA ASP A 257 -2.06 18.71 6.54
C ASP A 257 -2.87 17.40 6.62
N VAL A 258 -2.42 16.49 7.49
CA VAL A 258 -3.05 15.18 7.71
C VAL A 258 -4.46 15.27 8.31
N SER A 259 -4.88 16.41 8.87
CA SER A 259 -6.24 16.53 9.41
C SER A 259 -7.29 16.66 8.29
N GLN A 260 -6.87 17.12 7.10
CA GLN A 260 -7.77 17.49 6.01
C GLN A 260 -8.06 16.34 5.02
N ARG A 261 -7.34 15.21 5.10
CA ARG A 261 -7.53 14.03 4.21
C ARG A 261 -7.52 14.40 2.73
N LEU A 262 -6.55 15.21 2.33
CA LEU A 262 -6.43 15.74 0.97
C LEU A 262 -6.06 14.66 -0.07
N LEU A 263 -5.40 13.59 0.36
CA LEU A 263 -5.07 12.43 -0.47
C LEU A 263 -5.76 11.19 0.10
N ASP A 264 -6.45 10.43 -0.76
CA ASP A 264 -7.10 9.18 -0.38
C ASP A 264 -7.00 8.13 -1.48
N PHE A 265 -6.11 7.14 -1.30
CA PHE A 265 -5.89 6.06 -2.26
C PHE A 265 -6.44 4.71 -1.79
N HIS A 266 -7.40 4.69 -0.86
CA HIS A 266 -7.99 3.43 -0.36
C HIS A 266 -8.53 2.52 -1.46
N GLY A 267 -9.15 3.12 -2.49
CA GLY A 267 -9.77 2.41 -3.59
C GLY A 267 -8.81 1.98 -4.70
N LEU A 268 -7.52 2.28 -4.56
CA LEU A 268 -6.53 1.99 -5.58
C LEU A 268 -6.23 0.49 -5.64
N LYS A 269 -6.27 -0.07 -6.84
CA LYS A 269 -5.78 -1.41 -7.14
C LYS A 269 -4.64 -1.29 -8.13
N THR A 270 -3.50 -1.89 -7.84
CA THR A 270 -2.37 -1.94 -8.77
C THR A 270 -1.96 -3.36 -9.10
N ASN A 271 -1.46 -3.57 -10.31
CA ASN A 271 -0.95 -4.87 -10.76
C ASN A 271 0.06 -4.74 -11.91
N GLY A 272 1.23 -5.34 -11.78
CA GLY A 272 2.17 -5.53 -12.89
C GLY A 272 2.70 -4.24 -13.55
N ASN A 273 2.72 -3.12 -12.82
CA ASN A 273 3.25 -1.85 -13.31
C ASN A 273 4.78 -1.83 -13.27
N LEU A 274 5.41 -1.08 -14.17
CA LEU A 274 6.85 -1.05 -14.36
C LEU A 274 7.43 0.36 -14.28
N ALA A 275 8.34 0.60 -13.34
CA ALA A 275 9.22 1.77 -13.33
C ALA A 275 10.64 1.34 -13.72
N SER A 276 11.38 2.20 -14.43
CA SER A 276 12.80 1.94 -14.72
C SER A 276 13.67 1.94 -13.46
N TYR A 277 13.28 2.72 -12.43
CA TYR A 277 14.00 2.81 -11.16
C TYR A 277 13.21 2.31 -9.96
N ASN A 278 12.29 3.12 -9.44
CA ASN A 278 11.63 2.85 -8.16
C ASN A 278 10.14 3.21 -8.20
N GLY A 279 9.38 2.56 -7.31
CA GLY A 279 7.94 2.71 -7.19
C GLY A 279 7.25 2.10 -8.41
N GLN A 280 7.23 0.77 -8.47
CA GLN A 280 6.57 0.06 -9.57
C GLN A 280 5.10 0.50 -9.70
N SER A 281 4.40 0.59 -8.56
CA SER A 281 3.02 1.04 -8.49
C SER A 281 2.89 2.51 -8.11
N LEU A 282 3.65 2.97 -7.11
CA LEU A 282 3.60 4.34 -6.62
C LEU A 282 5.00 4.83 -6.24
N TYR A 283 5.40 5.98 -6.78
CA TYR A 283 6.54 6.75 -6.31
C TYR A 283 6.10 8.14 -5.86
N VAL A 284 6.50 8.54 -4.64
CA VAL A 284 6.07 9.81 -4.03
C VAL A 284 7.26 10.71 -3.72
N VAL A 285 7.17 11.97 -4.12
CA VAL A 285 8.10 13.04 -3.75
C VAL A 285 7.34 14.08 -2.93
N MET A 286 7.45 14.00 -1.61
CA MET A 286 6.72 14.88 -0.70
C MET A 286 7.40 14.98 0.66
N ALA A 287 7.60 16.20 1.18
CA ALA A 287 8.30 16.42 2.45
C ALA A 287 7.64 15.69 3.64
N LYS A 288 6.30 15.66 3.70
CA LYS A 288 5.52 15.04 4.79
C LYS A 288 5.00 13.64 4.46
N ILE A 289 5.76 12.87 3.66
CA ILE A 289 5.39 11.49 3.29
C ILE A 289 5.15 10.58 4.50
N ASP A 290 5.94 10.72 5.56
CA ASP A 290 5.77 9.98 6.82
C ASP A 290 4.42 10.28 7.48
N SER A 291 4.03 11.56 7.52
CA SER A 291 2.76 11.97 8.11
C SER A 291 1.58 11.43 7.32
N TRP A 292 1.65 11.43 5.98
CA TRP A 292 0.61 10.83 5.14
C TRP A 292 0.53 9.32 5.32
N CYS A 293 1.68 8.62 5.35
CA CYS A 293 1.72 7.18 5.59
C CYS A 293 1.14 6.78 6.96
N LYS A 294 1.29 7.64 7.98
CA LYS A 294 0.72 7.42 9.32
C LYS A 294 -0.70 7.93 9.47
N GLN A 295 -1.28 8.54 8.44
CA GLN A 295 -2.67 8.97 8.47
C GLN A 295 -3.59 7.75 8.48
N GLY A 296 -4.58 7.75 9.39
CA GLY A 296 -5.46 6.61 9.56
C GLY A 296 -4.78 5.42 10.22
N ASN A 297 -5.30 4.22 9.94
CA ASN A 297 -4.75 2.97 10.46
C ASN A 297 -3.86 2.29 9.43
N TYR A 298 -2.60 1.98 9.80
CA TYR A 298 -1.70 1.16 8.99
C TYR A 298 -1.58 1.59 7.52
N GLY A 299 -1.51 2.89 7.22
CA GLY A 299 -1.28 3.39 5.85
C GLY A 299 -2.47 3.22 4.90
N GLU A 300 -3.68 3.08 5.45
CA GLU A 300 -4.90 2.82 4.69
C GLU A 300 -5.11 3.82 3.54
N TYR A 301 -4.84 5.13 3.75
CA TYR A 301 -4.97 6.17 2.71
C TYR A 301 -3.90 6.15 1.61
N VAL A 302 -2.90 5.27 1.71
CA VAL A 302 -1.77 5.17 0.76
C VAL A 302 -1.75 3.83 0.04
N LYS A 303 -2.05 2.73 0.75
CA LYS A 303 -1.76 1.37 0.31
C LYS A 303 -2.55 0.87 -0.88
N GLY A 304 -3.82 1.26 -1.00
CA GLY A 304 -4.75 0.58 -1.90
C GLY A 304 -4.79 -0.94 -1.62
N ASN A 305 -4.59 -1.76 -2.64
CA ASN A 305 -4.51 -3.23 -2.54
C ASN A 305 -3.14 -3.80 -2.12
N TYR A 306 -2.18 -2.96 -1.72
CA TYR A 306 -0.87 -3.42 -1.25
C TYR A 306 -0.98 -4.26 0.03
N SER A 307 -0.31 -5.42 0.05
CA SER A 307 -0.30 -6.35 1.17
C SER A 307 1.08 -6.44 1.81
N ASN A 308 1.20 -6.07 3.08
CA ASN A 308 2.46 -6.14 3.84
C ASN A 308 3.16 -7.51 3.78
N SER A 309 2.40 -8.60 3.63
CA SER A 309 2.91 -9.98 3.61
C SER A 309 3.11 -10.58 2.21
N LYS A 310 2.63 -9.92 1.15
CA LYS A 310 2.60 -10.51 -0.21
C LYS A 310 3.19 -9.61 -1.28
N SER A 311 3.08 -8.30 -1.12
CA SER A 311 3.55 -7.33 -2.10
C SER A 311 5.06 -7.10 -1.94
N SER A 312 5.74 -6.82 -3.05
CA SER A 312 7.15 -6.44 -3.04
C SER A 312 7.32 -5.05 -2.45
N LEU A 313 8.35 -4.84 -1.62
CA LEU A 313 8.71 -3.53 -1.07
C LEU A 313 8.99 -2.47 -2.15
N GLY A 314 9.32 -2.89 -3.38
CA GLY A 314 9.52 -2.01 -4.53
C GLY A 314 8.24 -1.41 -5.12
N GLU A 315 7.06 -1.89 -4.73
CA GLU A 315 5.79 -1.39 -5.29
C GLU A 315 5.49 0.05 -4.86
N LEU A 316 5.64 0.33 -3.56
CA LEU A 316 5.33 1.63 -2.96
C LEU A 316 6.59 2.22 -2.36
N GLN A 317 7.14 3.24 -3.01
CA GLN A 317 8.38 3.90 -2.61
C GLN A 317 8.23 5.42 -2.65
N GLY A 318 9.15 6.13 -2.02
CA GLY A 318 9.17 7.58 -2.11
C GLY A 318 10.31 8.22 -1.33
N ILE A 319 10.38 9.53 -1.41
CA ILE A 319 11.41 10.35 -0.80
C ILE A 319 10.81 11.56 -0.10
N ALA A 320 11.25 11.80 1.13
CA ALA A 320 10.82 12.92 1.96
C ALA A 320 11.59 14.20 1.59
N THR A 321 11.20 14.87 0.50
CA THR A 321 11.82 16.12 0.05
C THR A 321 10.86 16.96 -0.80
N SER A 322 11.28 18.18 -1.18
CA SER A 322 10.55 19.00 -2.14
C SER A 322 10.87 18.60 -3.58
N PHE A 323 9.94 18.85 -4.52
CA PHE A 323 10.18 18.61 -5.93
C PHE A 323 11.40 19.35 -6.48
N GLY A 324 11.55 20.63 -6.11
CA GLY A 324 12.69 21.45 -6.55
C GLY A 324 14.05 20.94 -6.07
N THR A 325 14.08 20.19 -4.97
CA THR A 325 15.27 19.46 -4.51
C THR A 325 15.43 18.16 -5.27
N PHE A 326 14.37 17.36 -5.38
CA PHE A 326 14.37 16.09 -6.11
C PHE A 326 14.83 16.24 -7.56
N SER A 327 14.34 17.26 -8.27
CA SER A 327 14.62 17.51 -9.68
C SER A 327 16.09 17.81 -10.01
N LYS A 328 16.92 18.05 -8.98
CA LYS A 328 18.35 18.33 -9.07
C LYS A 328 19.22 17.19 -8.55
N MET A 329 18.63 16.12 -8.02
CA MET A 329 19.36 14.99 -7.46
C MET A 329 19.85 14.04 -8.54
N THR A 330 20.98 13.39 -8.30
CA THR A 330 21.43 12.25 -9.11
C THR A 330 20.66 10.99 -8.76
N ILE A 331 20.66 10.00 -9.65
CA ILE A 331 20.05 8.67 -9.41
C ILE A 331 20.62 8.03 -8.14
N GLN A 332 21.92 8.17 -7.86
CA GLN A 332 22.54 7.61 -6.65
C GLN A 332 22.03 8.28 -5.38
N GLN A 333 21.86 9.61 -5.41
CA GLN A 333 21.29 10.35 -4.28
C GLN A 333 19.84 9.96 -4.02
N ILE A 334 19.04 9.84 -5.08
CA ILE A 334 17.64 9.41 -4.98
C ILE A 334 17.56 8.00 -4.43
N SER A 335 18.36 7.07 -4.96
CA SER A 335 18.40 5.68 -4.48
C SER A 335 18.80 5.60 -3.00
N ALA A 336 19.76 6.41 -2.54
CA ALA A 336 20.19 6.45 -1.14
C ALA A 336 19.13 7.03 -0.18
N LEU A 337 18.27 7.93 -0.67
CA LEU A 337 17.23 8.61 0.13
C LEU A 337 15.83 7.99 -0.03
N THR A 338 15.65 7.11 -1.01
CA THR A 338 14.39 6.42 -1.27
C THR A 338 14.05 5.49 -0.11
N GLN A 339 12.81 5.53 0.33
CA GLN A 339 12.27 4.71 1.40
C GLN A 339 11.15 3.81 0.87
N HIS A 340 11.05 2.61 1.42
CA HIS A 340 9.90 1.75 1.22
C HIS A 340 8.77 2.25 2.14
N LEU A 341 7.64 2.63 1.56
CA LEU A 341 6.57 3.28 2.33
C LEU A 341 5.96 2.36 3.38
N GLN A 342 6.06 1.04 3.18
CA GLN A 342 5.69 0.04 4.19
C GLN A 342 6.28 0.31 5.56
N LEU A 343 7.52 0.77 5.61
CA LEU A 343 8.25 0.98 6.85
C LEU A 343 7.72 2.17 7.66
N LEU A 344 6.93 3.06 7.05
CA LEU A 344 6.42 4.28 7.69
C LEU A 344 5.10 4.05 8.42
N TRP A 345 4.29 3.09 7.96
CA TRP A 345 3.00 2.75 8.59
C TRP A 345 3.00 1.42 9.34
N SER A 346 4.02 0.58 9.15
CA SER A 346 4.16 -0.65 9.93
C SER A 346 4.62 -0.29 11.34
N GLN A 347 3.90 -0.76 12.37
CA GLN A 347 4.41 -0.73 13.73
C GLN A 347 5.57 -1.73 13.82
N SER A 348 6.80 -1.23 13.83
CA SER A 348 7.98 -2.08 13.99
C SER A 348 8.11 -2.57 15.43
N ALA A 349 8.20 -3.88 15.59
CA ALA A 349 8.56 -4.47 16.88
C ALA A 349 10.03 -4.18 17.19
N VAL A 350 10.31 -3.56 18.32
CA VAL A 350 11.67 -3.30 18.76
C VAL A 350 12.06 -4.32 19.79
N VAL A 351 13.06 -5.14 19.47
CA VAL A 351 13.67 -6.08 20.42
C VAL A 351 14.82 -5.37 21.12
N THR A 352 14.77 -5.28 22.45
CA THR A 352 15.80 -4.62 23.26
C THR A 352 16.73 -5.61 23.93
N LYS A 353 16.21 -6.77 24.34
CA LYS A 353 16.99 -7.82 25.01
C LYS A 353 16.35 -9.17 24.76
N VAL A 354 17.16 -10.21 24.65
CA VAL A 354 16.67 -11.58 24.54
C VAL A 354 17.47 -12.51 25.45
N SER A 355 16.75 -13.37 26.16
CA SER A 355 17.30 -14.39 27.03
C SER A 355 16.74 -15.76 26.66
N ALA A 356 17.61 -16.78 26.64
CA ALA A 356 17.24 -18.19 26.57
C ALA A 356 17.53 -18.84 27.92
N ILE A 357 16.49 -19.33 28.57
CA ILE A 357 16.58 -20.10 29.81
C ILE A 357 16.59 -21.58 29.43
N ILE A 358 17.66 -22.27 29.81
CA ILE A 358 17.78 -23.72 29.65
C ILE A 358 17.31 -24.37 30.95
N ASN A 359 16.18 -25.09 30.89
CA ASN A 359 15.67 -25.86 32.00
C ASN A 359 15.94 -27.36 31.76
N GLN A 360 16.90 -27.92 32.48
CA GLN A 360 17.36 -29.29 32.28
C GLN A 360 16.34 -30.36 32.72
N ASN A 361 15.29 -29.97 33.45
CA ASN A 361 14.30 -30.88 34.02
C ASN A 361 12.90 -30.74 33.39
N ASN A 362 12.67 -29.72 32.55
CA ASN A 362 11.39 -29.52 31.85
C ASN A 362 11.39 -30.22 30.49
N ILE A 363 10.75 -31.39 30.40
CA ILE A 363 10.71 -32.22 29.19
C ILE A 363 9.82 -31.59 28.09
N ASP A 364 8.87 -30.72 28.46
CA ASP A 364 7.90 -30.12 27.53
C ASP A 364 8.34 -28.78 26.92
N ALA A 365 9.31 -28.09 27.54
CA ALA A 365 9.93 -26.87 27.01
C ALA A 365 11.34 -26.69 27.61
N PRO A 366 12.34 -27.49 27.19
CA PRO A 366 13.70 -27.43 27.71
C PRO A 366 14.41 -26.09 27.43
N LEU A 367 13.92 -25.32 26.45
CA LEU A 367 14.41 -24.00 26.10
C LEU A 367 13.27 -22.97 26.10
N LEU A 368 13.32 -22.01 27.02
CA LEU A 368 12.37 -20.90 27.12
C LEU A 368 13.03 -19.60 26.65
N PHE A 369 12.44 -18.94 25.66
CA PHE A 369 12.86 -17.62 25.23
C PHE A 369 12.05 -16.54 25.92
N ILE A 370 12.75 -15.51 26.40
CA ILE A 370 12.18 -14.28 26.93
C ILE A 370 12.74 -13.12 26.11
N ILE A 371 11.86 -12.39 25.45
CA ILE A 371 12.16 -11.26 24.59
C ILE A 371 11.58 -10.01 25.23
N GLU A 372 12.43 -9.08 25.61
CA GLU A 372 12.03 -7.77 26.08
C GLU A 372 12.07 -6.78 24.91
N GLY A 373 11.07 -5.91 24.84
CA GLY A 373 10.94 -4.97 23.75
C GLY A 373 9.74 -4.05 23.88
N HIS A 374 9.34 -3.44 22.77
CA HIS A 374 8.09 -2.67 22.66
C HIS A 374 7.55 -2.75 21.24
N GLY A 375 6.28 -2.35 21.06
CA GLY A 375 5.60 -2.38 19.77
C GLY A 375 5.38 -3.79 19.21
N MET A 376 5.43 -4.84 20.03
CA MET A 376 5.15 -6.23 19.62
C MET A 376 3.63 -6.46 19.60
N ILE A 377 3.10 -7.04 18.52
CA ILE A 377 1.66 -7.25 18.33
C ILE A 377 1.31 -8.72 18.57
N SER A 378 0.45 -8.99 19.55
CA SER A 378 -0.04 -10.33 19.86
C SER A 378 -0.70 -10.99 18.64
N GLY A 379 -0.33 -12.24 18.36
CA GLY A 379 -0.79 -13.01 17.19
C GLY A 379 -0.17 -12.61 15.84
N GLN A 380 0.66 -11.57 15.79
CA GLN A 380 1.36 -11.12 14.58
C GLN A 380 2.87 -10.99 14.77
N PHE A 381 3.38 -11.21 15.99
CA PHE A 381 4.80 -11.11 16.27
C PHE A 381 5.53 -12.40 15.89
N TYR A 382 6.57 -12.23 15.09
CA TYR A 382 7.50 -13.24 14.62
C TYR A 382 8.90 -12.94 15.13
N VAL A 383 9.68 -13.98 15.31
CA VAL A 383 11.07 -13.91 15.78
C VAL A 383 11.92 -14.68 14.80
N LYS A 384 12.97 -14.03 14.27
CA LYS A 384 14.00 -14.69 13.48
C LYS A 384 15.19 -15.00 14.38
N LEU A 385 15.48 -16.28 14.57
CA LEU A 385 16.64 -16.79 15.31
C LEU A 385 17.68 -17.31 14.33
N PHE A 386 18.94 -16.98 14.53
CA PHE A 386 20.01 -17.46 13.67
C PHE A 386 21.36 -17.56 14.39
N GLU A 387 22.23 -18.41 13.89
CA GLU A 387 23.63 -18.48 14.29
C GLU A 387 24.41 -17.29 13.70
N ILE A 388 25.27 -16.63 14.50
CA ILE A 388 26.09 -15.49 14.03
C ILE A 388 27.49 -15.97 13.66
N ARG A 389 28.14 -16.69 14.58
CA ARG A 389 29.49 -17.25 14.43
C ARG A 389 29.83 -18.17 15.61
N ASP A 390 30.92 -18.91 15.46
CA ASP A 390 31.59 -19.55 16.59
C ASP A 390 32.17 -18.50 17.57
N LYS A 391 32.20 -18.84 18.85
CA LYS A 391 32.85 -18.06 19.91
C LYS A 391 34.36 -18.12 19.77
N THR A 392 35.05 -17.03 20.12
CA THR A 392 36.51 -17.02 20.21
C THR A 392 36.97 -17.78 21.45
N GLU A 393 38.24 -18.20 21.47
CA GLU A 393 38.83 -18.86 22.66
C GLU A 393 38.75 -17.96 23.90
N GLU A 394 38.94 -16.65 23.73
CA GLU A 394 38.79 -15.65 24.80
C GLU A 394 37.36 -15.58 25.34
N GLU A 395 36.35 -15.62 24.48
CA GLU A 395 34.93 -15.62 24.88
C GLU A 395 34.57 -16.91 25.64
N ILE A 396 35.09 -18.06 25.20
CA ILE A 396 34.90 -19.35 25.87
C ILE A 396 35.60 -19.35 27.24
N GLU A 397 36.81 -18.81 27.32
CA GLU A 397 37.56 -18.70 28.57
C GLU A 397 36.87 -17.75 29.56
N GLN A 398 36.33 -16.63 29.08
CA GLN A 398 35.55 -15.69 29.87
C GLN A 398 34.26 -16.34 30.40
N ASP A 399 33.50 -17.04 29.56
CA ASP A 399 32.31 -17.79 29.98
C ASP A 399 32.64 -18.85 31.03
N MET A 400 33.80 -19.52 30.92
CA MET A 400 34.27 -20.48 31.93
C MET A 400 34.68 -19.79 33.25
N ASN A 401 35.26 -18.60 33.18
CA ASN A 401 35.66 -17.83 34.36
C ASN A 401 34.45 -17.23 35.09
N ASP A 402 33.45 -16.71 34.39
CA ASP A 402 32.21 -16.20 34.97
C ASP A 402 31.41 -17.33 35.64
N ASN A 403 31.37 -18.52 35.03
CA ASN A 403 30.81 -19.71 35.64
C ASN A 403 31.59 -20.17 36.88
N LYS A 404 32.93 -20.07 36.89
CA LYS A 404 33.74 -20.36 38.08
C LYS A 404 33.54 -19.34 39.20
N GLN A 405 33.36 -18.05 38.88
CA GLN A 405 33.14 -17.00 39.88
C GLN A 405 31.77 -17.13 40.56
N SER A 406 30.73 -17.55 39.83
CA SER A 406 29.42 -17.91 40.43
C SER A 406 29.50 -19.15 41.34
N LEU A 407 30.36 -20.12 41.02
CA LEU A 407 30.66 -21.27 41.89
C LEU A 407 31.52 -20.88 43.11
N TYR A 408 32.42 -19.90 42.99
CA TYR A 408 33.31 -19.47 44.08
C TYR A 408 32.60 -18.57 45.10
N ASN A 409 31.62 -17.76 44.67
CA ASN A 409 30.79 -16.97 45.59
C ASN A 409 29.82 -17.83 46.42
N ASN A 410 29.49 -19.04 45.98
CA ASN A 410 28.74 -20.02 46.78
C ASN A 410 29.62 -20.85 47.72
N ASN A 411 30.95 -20.78 47.62
CA ASN A 411 31.91 -21.60 48.36
C ASN A 411 32.96 -20.77 49.13
N GLN A 412 32.60 -19.60 49.66
CA GLN A 412 33.39 -18.96 50.72
C GLN A 412 33.14 -19.63 52.08
N ASN A 413 33.58 -20.89 52.18
CA ASN A 413 34.03 -21.55 53.40
C ASN A 413 34.97 -22.70 53.03
N ASN A 414 36.15 -22.37 52.49
CA ASN A 414 37.44 -22.87 52.97
C ASN A 414 38.56 -22.51 51.98
N SER A 415 39.69 -22.13 52.58
CA SER A 415 40.90 -21.64 51.95
C SER A 415 41.65 -22.71 51.15
N ILE A 416 42.39 -22.29 50.11
CA ILE A 416 43.86 -22.43 49.99
C ILE A 416 44.31 -21.86 48.62
N LYS A 417 45.45 -21.15 48.66
CA LYS A 417 46.19 -20.56 47.52
C LYS A 417 46.81 -21.63 46.61
N SER A 418 46.86 -21.35 45.30
CA SER A 418 48.04 -21.68 44.49
C SER A 418 48.18 -20.77 43.27
N SER A 419 49.40 -20.33 43.05
CA SER A 419 49.89 -19.39 42.04
C SER A 419 50.58 -20.12 40.88
N ILE A 420 50.35 -19.71 39.62
CA ILE A 420 51.27 -19.95 38.48
C ILE A 420 51.21 -18.76 37.50
N LYS A 421 52.39 -18.32 37.02
CA LYS A 421 52.64 -17.25 36.03
C LYS A 421 53.02 -17.83 34.66
N THR A 422 52.58 -17.14 33.58
CA THR A 422 53.24 -16.86 32.26
C THR A 422 53.59 -18.05 31.34
N ASN A 423 53.60 -18.02 29.99
CA ASN A 423 53.60 -16.99 28.93
C ASN A 423 53.39 -17.70 27.55
N SER A 424 53.01 -16.95 26.50
CA SER A 424 53.62 -16.90 25.13
C SER A 424 52.70 -17.03 23.89
N GLN A 425 52.57 -15.88 23.19
CA GLN A 425 52.77 -15.61 21.74
C GLN A 425 51.97 -16.33 20.62
N LEU A 426 51.13 -15.51 19.98
CA LEU A 426 51.00 -15.20 18.53
C LEU A 426 50.86 -16.35 17.50
N LYS A 427 49.73 -16.31 16.76
CA LYS A 427 49.74 -16.27 15.28
C LYS A 427 48.40 -15.74 14.72
N ASN A 428 48.50 -14.59 14.06
CA ASN A 428 47.52 -14.12 13.08
C ASN A 428 47.53 -15.04 11.86
N ASP A 429 46.36 -15.44 11.36
CA ASP A 429 46.12 -15.47 9.92
C ASP A 429 44.62 -15.46 9.58
N LYS A 430 44.24 -14.37 8.89
CA LYS A 430 43.27 -14.23 7.80
C LYS A 430 41.87 -14.86 7.94
N ASN A 431 40.93 -13.96 8.25
CA ASN A 431 39.50 -14.02 7.98
C ASN A 431 39.17 -14.56 6.58
N SER A 432 38.54 -15.73 6.55
CA SER A 432 37.55 -16.11 5.55
C SER A 432 36.88 -17.39 6.01
N TYR A 433 35.73 -17.28 6.70
CA TYR A 433 34.84 -18.43 6.87
C TYR A 433 33.42 -18.02 6.54
N HIS A 434 33.00 -18.43 5.34
CA HIS A 434 31.60 -18.76 5.07
C HIS A 434 31.20 -19.88 6.05
N CYS A 435 30.21 -19.64 6.90
CA CYS A 435 29.56 -20.68 7.70
C CYS A 435 28.08 -20.73 7.29
N ASN A 436 27.59 -21.94 6.98
CA ASN A 436 26.17 -22.17 6.72
C ASN A 436 25.43 -22.17 8.06
N GLU A 437 24.68 -21.09 8.29
CA GLU A 437 24.02 -20.68 9.53
C GLU A 437 22.71 -21.44 9.75
N PHE A 438 22.51 -21.96 10.96
CA PHE A 438 21.16 -22.24 11.45
C PHE A 438 20.34 -20.94 11.38
N GLU A 439 19.18 -20.93 10.71
CA GLU A 439 18.20 -19.83 10.68
C GLU A 439 16.78 -20.40 10.83
N LEU A 440 15.97 -19.76 11.67
CA LEU A 440 14.58 -20.15 11.98
C LEU A 440 13.71 -18.91 12.14
N ILE A 441 12.51 -18.91 11.58
CA ILE A 441 11.47 -17.91 11.86
C ILE A 441 10.36 -18.59 12.69
N TRP A 442 10.06 -18.03 13.85
CA TRP A 442 9.06 -18.53 14.79
C TRP A 442 7.93 -17.52 15.01
N PRO A 443 6.65 -17.93 15.09
CA PRO A 443 6.15 -19.28 14.84
C PRO A 443 6.21 -19.66 13.35
N ASP A 444 6.31 -20.96 13.04
CA ASP A 444 6.36 -21.46 11.67
C ASP A 444 5.12 -21.02 10.86
N ASN A 445 5.31 -20.75 9.56
CA ASN A 445 4.25 -20.29 8.64
C ASN A 445 3.03 -21.23 8.57
N ASP A 446 3.18 -22.50 8.95
CA ASP A 446 2.13 -23.51 8.95
C ASP A 446 1.26 -23.48 10.23
N GLY A 447 1.56 -22.59 11.18
CA GLY A 447 0.78 -22.41 12.42
C GLY A 447 0.94 -23.52 13.45
N THR A 448 1.93 -24.40 13.27
CA THR A 448 2.22 -25.56 14.13
C THR A 448 3.05 -25.21 15.37
N GLY A 449 3.71 -24.04 15.37
CA GLY A 449 4.45 -23.53 16.52
C GLY A 449 3.55 -22.88 17.58
N SER A 450 3.90 -23.04 18.86
CA SER A 450 3.25 -22.33 19.97
C SER A 450 3.25 -20.82 19.72
N GLN A 451 2.09 -20.16 19.84
CA GLN A 451 2.03 -18.70 19.73
C GLN A 451 2.94 -18.02 20.76
N ILE A 452 3.55 -16.91 20.36
CA ILE A 452 4.37 -16.09 21.26
C ILE A 452 3.43 -15.36 22.20
N ALA A 453 3.52 -15.65 23.49
CA ALA A 453 2.76 -14.96 24.52
C ALA A 453 3.39 -13.60 24.77
N ILE A 454 2.60 -12.52 24.71
CA ILE A 454 3.06 -11.14 24.93
C ILE A 454 2.34 -10.56 26.14
N ASP A 455 3.11 -10.11 27.12
CA ASP A 455 2.65 -9.31 28.25
C ASP A 455 3.04 -7.84 28.06
N GLY A 456 2.18 -6.93 28.53
CA GLY A 456 2.31 -5.48 28.37
C GLY A 456 1.62 -4.89 27.13
N SER A 457 1.60 -3.55 27.07
CA SER A 457 0.94 -2.78 26.00
C SER A 457 1.90 -2.38 24.88
N PRO A 458 1.50 -2.38 23.59
CA PRO A 458 2.37 -1.99 22.46
C PRO A 458 3.00 -0.60 22.57
N GLN A 459 2.38 0.34 23.30
CA GLN A 459 2.89 1.69 23.53
C GLN A 459 3.89 1.78 24.70
N GLY A 460 4.15 0.69 25.41
CA GLY A 460 5.06 0.61 26.54
C GLY A 460 6.04 -0.56 26.41
N GLN A 461 6.76 -0.83 27.50
CA GLN A 461 7.61 -2.02 27.59
C GLN A 461 6.74 -3.28 27.60
N GLN A 462 7.19 -4.29 26.87
CA GLN A 462 6.53 -5.57 26.70
C GLN A 462 7.52 -6.72 26.88
N THR A 463 7.00 -7.86 27.28
CA THR A 463 7.74 -9.12 27.40
C THR A 463 7.04 -10.19 26.58
N ALA A 464 7.73 -10.69 25.56
CA ALA A 464 7.31 -11.79 24.73
C ALA A 464 7.99 -13.09 25.20
N SER A 465 7.28 -14.22 25.21
CA SER A 465 7.84 -15.51 25.61
C SER A 465 7.29 -16.67 24.79
N PHE A 466 8.15 -17.64 24.50
CA PHE A 466 7.78 -18.90 23.87
C PHE A 466 8.79 -20.00 24.22
N GLY A 467 8.32 -21.25 24.33
CA GLY A 467 9.15 -22.42 24.59
C GLY A 467 9.37 -23.27 23.34
N MET A 468 10.52 -23.92 23.24
CA MET A 468 10.84 -24.88 22.18
C MET A 468 11.16 -26.26 22.76
N LYS A 469 10.62 -27.32 22.13
CA LYS A 469 10.87 -28.72 22.50
C LYS A 469 12.21 -29.26 22.01
N ASP A 470 12.66 -28.82 20.83
CA ASP A 470 13.95 -29.22 20.27
C ASP A 470 15.01 -28.15 20.53
N ALA A 471 16.00 -28.50 21.35
CA ALA A 471 17.15 -27.67 21.69
C ALA A 471 18.48 -28.18 21.09
N LYS A 472 18.46 -29.23 20.25
CA LYS A 472 19.68 -29.86 19.72
C LYS A 472 20.55 -28.92 18.89
N TRP A 473 19.93 -27.93 18.26
CA TRP A 473 20.61 -26.92 17.45
C TRP A 473 21.33 -25.85 18.30
N TYR A 474 20.96 -25.69 19.59
CA TYR A 474 21.40 -24.59 20.42
C TYR A 474 22.68 -24.91 21.20
N ASN A 475 23.84 -24.64 20.59
CA ASN A 475 25.16 -24.87 21.20
C ASN A 475 25.75 -23.57 21.75
N TYR A 476 25.16 -23.05 22.83
CA TYR A 476 25.59 -21.80 23.47
C TYR A 476 27.03 -21.80 24.01
N GLN A 477 27.63 -22.98 24.24
CA GLN A 477 28.99 -23.10 24.74
C GLN A 477 30.04 -22.77 23.67
N LYS A 478 29.71 -23.00 22.39
CA LYS A 478 30.64 -22.82 21.27
C LYS A 478 30.21 -21.74 20.29
N LYS A 479 28.94 -21.33 20.31
CA LYS A 479 28.36 -20.47 19.26
C LYS A 479 27.63 -19.27 19.83
N LEU A 480 27.63 -18.18 19.06
CA LEU A 480 26.83 -16.99 19.29
C LEU A 480 25.57 -17.02 18.42
N TYR A 481 24.45 -16.65 19.01
CA TYR A 481 23.16 -16.61 18.34
C TYR A 481 22.57 -15.21 18.39
N GLY A 482 21.83 -14.88 17.34
CA GLY A 482 21.20 -13.60 17.10
C GLY A 482 19.70 -13.73 16.98
N ILE A 483 19.00 -12.69 17.39
CA ILE A 483 17.54 -12.60 17.30
C ILE A 483 17.11 -11.25 16.73
N LEU A 484 16.08 -11.30 15.89
CA LEU A 484 15.33 -10.15 15.37
C LEU A 484 13.82 -10.39 15.57
N GLY A 485 13.04 -9.33 15.72
CA GLY A 485 11.58 -9.38 15.82
C GLY A 485 10.89 -8.74 14.61
N SER A 486 9.66 -9.15 14.32
CA SER A 486 8.85 -8.61 13.22
C SER A 486 7.37 -8.71 13.56
N ASN A 487 6.54 -7.73 13.18
CA ASN A 487 5.08 -7.84 13.28
C ASN A 487 4.42 -8.21 11.94
N ASP A 488 5.18 -8.25 10.85
CA ASP A 488 4.66 -8.55 9.50
C ASP A 488 5.23 -9.85 8.93
N GLY A 489 6.14 -10.51 9.65
CA GLY A 489 6.82 -11.74 9.23
C GLY A 489 7.85 -11.54 8.11
N VAL A 490 8.04 -10.31 7.64
CA VAL A 490 8.87 -9.98 6.47
C VAL A 490 10.01 -9.04 6.87
N THR A 491 9.70 -7.97 7.59
CA THR A 491 10.65 -6.95 8.03
C THR A 491 11.10 -7.25 9.45
N PHE A 492 12.35 -7.67 9.61
CA PHE A 492 12.92 -8.03 10.89
C PHE A 492 13.81 -6.89 11.44
N THR A 493 13.50 -6.46 12.66
CA THR A 493 14.15 -5.37 13.38
C THR A 493 14.77 -5.87 14.68
N GLY A 494 15.88 -5.26 15.11
CA GLY A 494 16.50 -5.61 16.38
C GLY A 494 16.94 -4.38 17.16
N VAL A 495 18.25 -4.25 17.44
CA VAL A 495 18.81 -3.19 18.31
C VAL A 495 18.33 -1.81 17.86
N LYS A 496 17.66 -1.11 18.78
CA LYS A 496 17.05 0.23 18.57
C LYS A 496 16.05 0.27 17.40
N GLY A 497 15.41 -0.84 17.07
CA GLY A 497 14.39 -0.93 16.02
C GLY A 497 14.94 -0.85 14.60
N LYS A 498 16.27 -0.99 14.42
CA LYS A 498 16.88 -0.95 13.09
C LYS A 498 16.73 -2.29 12.37
N ILE A 499 16.41 -2.22 11.08
CA ILE A 499 16.28 -3.40 10.21
C ILE A 499 17.60 -4.17 10.18
N ASN A 500 17.51 -5.49 10.37
CA ASN A 500 18.65 -6.42 10.34
C ASN A 500 19.80 -6.04 11.30
N LYS A 501 19.51 -5.32 12.39
CA LYS A 501 20.49 -5.08 13.47
C LYS A 501 20.26 -6.06 14.61
N THR A 502 21.00 -7.15 14.59
CA THR A 502 20.87 -8.30 15.50
C THR A 502 20.96 -7.94 16.98
N VAL A 503 20.06 -8.51 17.79
CA VAL A 503 20.17 -8.55 19.26
C VAL A 503 20.83 -9.87 19.64
N LEU A 504 21.90 -9.82 20.45
CA LEU A 504 22.59 -11.03 20.92
C LEU A 504 21.71 -11.79 21.93
N LEU A 505 21.63 -13.11 21.75
CA LEU A 505 20.92 -14.00 22.66
C LEU A 505 21.78 -14.29 23.90
N GLN A 506 21.25 -13.96 25.09
CA GLN A 506 21.90 -14.26 26.37
C GLN A 506 21.41 -15.61 26.93
N THR A 507 22.31 -16.49 27.36
CA THR A 507 21.93 -17.79 27.95
C THR A 507 21.91 -17.74 29.47
N GLN A 508 20.88 -18.33 30.07
CA GLN A 508 20.76 -18.53 31.51
C GLN A 508 20.52 -20.01 31.82
N ILE A 509 21.20 -20.55 32.83
CA ILE A 509 21.06 -21.95 33.25
C ILE A 509 20.38 -21.98 34.61
N GLU A 510 19.21 -22.61 34.68
CA GLU A 510 18.50 -22.83 35.94
C GLU A 510 18.98 -24.16 36.55
N LYS A 511 19.62 -24.11 37.73
CA LYS A 511 19.98 -25.29 38.53
C LYS A 511 19.31 -25.18 39.89
N GLU A 512 18.58 -26.21 40.32
CA GLU A 512 18.09 -26.27 41.70
C GLU A 512 19.25 -26.53 42.68
N THR A 513 19.25 -25.76 43.77
CA THR A 513 19.94 -26.10 45.02
C THR A 513 19.30 -27.36 45.61
N HIS A 514 20.06 -28.44 45.70
CA HIS A 514 19.67 -29.63 46.46
C HIS A 514 19.47 -29.23 47.93
N LEU A 515 18.24 -29.36 48.42
CA LEU A 515 17.97 -29.45 49.86
C LEU A 515 18.38 -30.84 50.33
N ASP A 516 19.61 -30.96 50.84
CA ASP A 516 20.06 -32.18 51.52
C ASP A 516 19.28 -32.39 52.82
N GLN A 517 18.88 -33.64 53.03
CA GLN A 517 18.18 -34.15 54.20
C GLN A 517 19.03 -34.02 55.48
N ILE A 518 18.43 -33.54 56.57
CA ILE A 518 18.87 -33.85 57.94
C ILE A 518 17.72 -34.55 58.66
N VAL A 519 18.07 -35.67 59.30
CA VAL A 519 17.24 -36.60 60.06
C VAL A 519 16.90 -36.04 61.46
N ASP A 520 15.66 -36.30 61.87
CA ASP A 520 15.00 -36.27 63.19
C ASP A 520 15.70 -35.64 64.41
N GLU A 521 15.01 -34.68 65.05
CA GLU A 521 14.81 -34.67 66.52
C GLU A 521 13.57 -33.84 66.95
N GLN A 522 13.00 -34.24 68.10
CA GLN A 522 11.67 -33.96 68.67
C GLN A 522 11.25 -32.47 68.84
N PRO A 523 9.94 -32.14 68.94
CA PRO A 523 9.49 -30.77 69.14
C PRO A 523 9.43 -30.39 70.63
N ILE A 524 10.17 -29.35 71.03
CA ILE A 524 9.88 -28.56 72.23
C ILE A 524 9.52 -27.13 71.80
N LYS A 525 8.36 -26.69 72.29
CA LYS A 525 7.62 -25.44 71.98
C LYS A 525 8.44 -24.15 72.05
N PRO A 526 8.02 -23.13 71.27
CA PRO A 526 7.90 -21.77 71.78
C PRO A 526 6.45 -21.25 71.77
N LYS A 527 6.19 -20.36 72.73
CA LYS A 527 4.91 -19.71 73.03
C LYS A 527 4.62 -18.53 72.09
N GLY A 528 3.34 -18.40 71.72
CA GLY A 528 2.62 -17.14 71.45
C GLY A 528 2.86 -16.51 70.07
N THR A 529 1.89 -16.08 69.28
CA THR A 529 0.45 -15.81 69.49
C THR A 529 -0.22 -16.01 68.12
N GLY A 530 -1.06 -17.03 67.98
CA GLY A 530 -1.73 -17.36 66.72
C GLY A 530 -3.05 -16.60 66.60
N ILE A 531 -3.27 -15.96 65.45
CA ILE A 531 -4.61 -15.55 65.03
C ILE A 531 -5.47 -16.82 65.03
N PRO A 532 -6.57 -16.86 65.80
CA PRO A 532 -7.30 -18.10 65.98
C PRO A 532 -7.90 -18.53 64.64
N THR A 533 -7.78 -19.81 64.33
CA THR A 533 -8.05 -20.41 63.00
C THR A 533 -9.45 -20.08 62.46
N TRP A 534 -10.41 -19.76 63.33
CA TRP A 534 -11.75 -19.30 62.93
C TRP A 534 -11.74 -17.96 62.17
N VAL A 535 -10.76 -17.08 62.40
CA VAL A 535 -10.62 -15.80 61.69
C VAL A 535 -10.13 -16.00 60.26
N ILE A 536 -9.23 -16.96 60.03
CA ILE A 536 -8.76 -17.32 58.67
C ILE A 536 -9.91 -17.92 57.85
N ILE A 537 -10.74 -18.76 58.47
CA ILE A 537 -11.95 -19.32 57.83
C ILE A 537 -12.95 -18.20 57.49
N LEU A 538 -13.06 -17.17 58.33
CA LEU A 538 -13.93 -16.02 58.10
C LEU A 538 -13.46 -15.15 56.93
N ILE A 539 -12.14 -14.96 56.79
CA ILE A 539 -11.54 -14.25 55.65
C ILE A 539 -11.75 -15.03 54.34
N ILE A 540 -11.57 -16.35 54.36
CA ILE A 540 -11.81 -17.19 53.18
C ILE A 540 -13.29 -17.13 52.74
N LEU A 541 -14.24 -17.09 53.70
CA LEU A 541 -15.66 -16.93 53.41
C LEU A 541 -15.98 -15.56 52.79
N ILE A 542 -15.33 -14.48 53.25
CA ILE A 542 -15.48 -13.13 52.67
C ILE A 542 -14.93 -13.08 51.24
N ILE A 543 -13.78 -13.71 50.98
CA ILE A 543 -13.18 -13.78 49.64
C ILE A 543 -14.09 -14.58 48.69
N LEU A 544 -14.65 -15.70 49.14
CA LEU A 544 -15.62 -16.48 48.37
C LEU A 544 -16.87 -15.67 48.02
N LEU A 545 -17.39 -14.88 48.97
CA LEU A 545 -18.51 -13.97 48.73
C LEU A 545 -18.18 -12.90 47.68
N LEU A 546 -16.98 -12.32 47.73
CA LEU A 546 -16.51 -11.34 46.75
C LEU A 546 -16.40 -11.94 45.34
N VAL A 547 -15.88 -13.16 45.23
CA VAL A 547 -15.81 -13.89 43.95
C VAL A 547 -17.21 -14.19 43.41
N CYS A 548 -18.15 -14.60 44.26
CA CYS A 548 -19.55 -14.78 43.87
C CYS A 548 -20.20 -13.48 43.38
N VAL A 549 -19.91 -12.33 44.01
CA VAL A 549 -20.42 -11.02 43.55
C VAL A 549 -19.84 -10.66 42.18
N ILE A 550 -18.56 -10.91 41.94
CA ILE A 550 -17.92 -10.64 40.64
C ILE A 550 -18.53 -11.54 39.55
N ILE A 551 -18.73 -12.83 39.83
CA ILE A 551 -19.33 -13.78 38.88
C ILE A 551 -20.79 -13.39 38.58
N THR A 552 -21.58 -13.04 39.59
CA THR A 552 -22.98 -12.62 39.38
C THR A 552 -23.08 -11.32 38.60
N ASN A 553 -22.18 -10.36 38.82
CA ASN A 553 -22.12 -9.12 38.05
C ASN A 553 -21.67 -9.38 36.59
N GLY A 554 -20.67 -10.25 36.39
CA GLY A 554 -20.23 -10.69 35.06
C GLY A 554 -21.34 -11.40 34.28
N LEU A 555 -22.10 -12.28 34.94
CA LEU A 555 -23.27 -12.94 34.35
C LEU A 555 -24.39 -11.94 34.03
N TYR A 556 -24.61 -10.92 34.88
CA TYR A 556 -25.57 -9.85 34.60
C TYR A 556 -25.19 -9.04 33.35
N TYR A 557 -23.92 -8.66 33.20
CA TYR A 557 -23.45 -7.97 32.00
C TYR A 557 -23.51 -8.85 30.75
N PHE A 558 -23.15 -10.13 30.87
CA PHE A 558 -23.26 -11.09 29.76
C PHE A 558 -24.71 -11.27 29.32
N PHE A 559 -25.65 -11.40 30.27
CA PHE A 559 -27.06 -11.55 29.97
C PHE A 559 -27.66 -10.27 29.35
N ARG A 560 -27.25 -9.09 29.84
CA ARG A 560 -27.64 -7.79 29.26
C ARG A 560 -27.10 -7.62 27.83
N TRP A 561 -25.87 -8.05 27.57
CA TRP A 561 -25.25 -8.05 26.24
C TRP A 561 -25.96 -9.04 25.29
N TRP A 562 -26.24 -10.25 25.76
CA TRP A 562 -26.97 -11.27 25.02
C TRP A 562 -28.37 -10.80 24.60
N ASN A 563 -29.11 -10.19 25.54
CA ASN A 563 -30.48 -9.72 25.29
C ASN A 563 -30.54 -8.53 24.31
N SER A 564 -29.52 -7.66 24.31
CA SER A 564 -29.39 -6.56 23.34
C SER A 564 -29.15 -7.07 21.90
N ASN A 565 -28.45 -8.19 21.76
CA ASN A 565 -28.17 -8.80 20.45
C ASN A 565 -29.33 -9.65 19.90
N GLU A 566 -30.21 -10.17 20.75
CA GLU A 566 -31.36 -10.96 20.30
C GLU A 566 -32.36 -10.14 19.44
N GLN A 567 -32.57 -8.87 19.80
CA GLN A 567 -33.39 -7.91 19.06
C GLN A 567 -32.77 -7.53 17.69
N ARG A 568 -31.45 -7.60 17.56
CA ARG A 568 -30.73 -7.37 16.29
C ARG A 568 -30.90 -8.57 15.36
N ILE A 569 -30.83 -9.79 15.90
CA ILE A 569 -31.02 -11.04 15.15
C ILE A 569 -32.48 -11.18 14.67
N LYS A 570 -33.48 -10.77 15.48
CA LYS A 570 -34.89 -10.78 15.07
C LYS A 570 -35.18 -9.82 13.90
N ARG A 571 -34.59 -8.62 13.90
CA ARG A 571 -34.68 -7.67 12.78
C ARG A 571 -34.02 -8.21 11.51
N ILE A 572 -32.79 -8.72 11.61
CA ILE A 572 -32.10 -9.32 10.46
C ILE A 572 -32.88 -10.51 9.87
N LYS A 573 -33.52 -11.34 10.71
CA LYS A 573 -34.38 -12.44 10.22
C LYS A 573 -35.66 -11.94 9.54
N SER A 574 -36.25 -10.85 10.03
CA SER A 574 -37.41 -10.20 9.40
C SER A 574 -37.04 -9.63 8.04
N ASP A 575 -35.94 -8.87 7.97
CA ASP A 575 -35.45 -8.24 6.74
C ASP A 575 -35.09 -9.31 5.68
N PHE A 576 -34.51 -10.43 6.13
CA PHE A 576 -34.20 -11.55 5.23
C PHE A 576 -35.46 -12.28 4.72
N ALA A 577 -36.51 -12.38 5.54
CA ALA A 577 -37.79 -12.95 5.13
C ALA A 577 -38.52 -12.05 4.12
N GLU A 578 -38.45 -10.73 4.32
CA GLU A 578 -38.99 -9.73 3.40
C GLU A 578 -38.25 -9.76 2.05
N PHE A 579 -36.92 -9.80 2.08
CA PHE A 579 -36.09 -9.95 0.88
C PHE A 579 -36.39 -11.24 0.11
N LYS A 580 -36.59 -12.36 0.83
CA LYS A 580 -36.93 -13.65 0.22
C LYS A 580 -38.30 -13.60 -0.48
N ASN A 581 -39.30 -12.99 0.15
CA ASN A 581 -40.63 -12.82 -0.46
C ASN A 581 -40.58 -11.90 -1.68
N GLN A 582 -39.78 -10.83 -1.63
CA GLN A 582 -39.60 -9.93 -2.76
C GLN A 582 -38.91 -10.64 -3.94
N HIS A 583 -37.91 -11.48 -3.67
CA HIS A 583 -37.25 -12.28 -4.70
C HIS A 583 -38.20 -13.30 -5.35
N GLU A 584 -39.02 -14.01 -4.58
CA GLU A 584 -40.01 -14.95 -5.14
C GLU A 584 -41.12 -14.24 -5.93
N ASN A 585 -41.57 -13.05 -5.51
CA ASN A 585 -42.51 -12.24 -6.29
C ASN A 585 -41.91 -11.78 -7.62
N ASN A 586 -40.65 -11.33 -7.62
CA ASN A 586 -39.94 -10.95 -8.84
C ASN A 586 -39.76 -12.15 -9.78
N LYS A 587 -39.52 -13.33 -9.23
CA LYS A 587 -39.42 -14.60 -9.98
C LYS A 587 -40.75 -15.02 -10.59
N GLN A 588 -41.86 -14.81 -9.89
CA GLN A 588 -43.22 -15.04 -10.41
C GLN A 588 -43.57 -14.05 -11.53
N GLN A 589 -43.19 -12.78 -11.40
CA GLN A 589 -43.38 -11.76 -12.45
C GLN A 589 -42.57 -12.06 -13.73
N LEU A 590 -41.39 -12.67 -13.60
CA LEU A 590 -40.55 -13.10 -14.73
C LEU A 590 -41.13 -14.31 -15.50
N LEU A 591 -41.96 -15.13 -14.86
CA LEU A 591 -42.61 -16.30 -15.49
C LEU A 591 -43.88 -15.95 -16.27
N GLN A 592 -44.36 -14.70 -16.19
CA GLN A 592 -45.59 -14.24 -16.82
C GLN A 592 -45.38 -13.41 -18.10
N TYR A 593 -44.13 -13.24 -18.55
CA TYR A 593 -43.79 -12.50 -19.77
C TYR A 593 -43.66 -13.42 -20.99
N PRO A 594 -44.25 -13.09 -22.16
CA PRO A 594 -44.14 -13.91 -23.36
C PRO A 594 -42.71 -13.93 -23.93
N ASP A 595 -42.22 -15.13 -24.26
CA ASP A 595 -40.90 -15.40 -24.84
C ASP A 595 -40.76 -14.83 -26.27
N THR A 596 -40.42 -13.55 -26.38
CA THR A 596 -39.77 -12.97 -27.57
C THR A 596 -38.87 -11.84 -27.11
N ASN A 597 -37.56 -11.95 -27.39
CA ASN A 597 -36.44 -11.05 -27.04
C ASN A 597 -35.57 -11.46 -25.83
N LYS A 598 -35.06 -12.69 -25.85
CA LYS A 598 -33.90 -13.09 -25.02
C LYS A 598 -32.58 -12.69 -25.69
N GLU A 599 -32.27 -11.40 -25.76
CA GLU A 599 -30.86 -10.89 -25.82
C GLU A 599 -30.66 -9.52 -25.15
N GLN A 600 -31.73 -8.84 -24.68
CA GLN A 600 -31.61 -7.46 -24.19
C GLN A 600 -31.67 -7.29 -22.65
N PHE A 601 -31.66 -8.37 -21.88
CA PHE A 601 -31.83 -8.30 -20.41
C PHE A 601 -30.78 -9.02 -19.55
N SER A 602 -29.61 -9.35 -20.11
CA SER A 602 -28.48 -9.92 -19.34
C SER A 602 -27.50 -8.87 -18.78
N GLY A 603 -27.89 -7.59 -18.73
CA GLY A 603 -26.97 -6.49 -18.37
C GLY A 603 -27.30 -5.72 -17.08
N LYS A 604 -28.39 -6.04 -16.37
CA LYS A 604 -28.90 -5.14 -15.30
C LYS A 604 -29.11 -5.75 -13.90
N LEU A 605 -28.56 -6.93 -13.62
CA LEU A 605 -28.67 -7.56 -12.29
C LEU A 605 -27.38 -8.26 -11.84
N LEU A 606 -26.29 -7.48 -11.71
CA LEU A 606 -25.12 -7.86 -10.91
C LEU A 606 -24.60 -6.62 -10.16
N LYS A 607 -25.42 -6.09 -9.25
CA LYS A 607 -24.94 -5.27 -8.12
C LYS A 607 -25.65 -5.77 -6.86
N GLY A 608 -24.92 -6.53 -6.06
CA GLY A 608 -25.32 -6.90 -4.69
C GLY A 608 -25.43 -8.40 -4.42
N SER A 609 -24.29 -9.12 -4.38
CA SER A 609 -24.03 -10.24 -3.44
C SER A 609 -22.78 -11.02 -3.87
N SER A 610 -21.62 -10.71 -3.29
CA SER A 610 -20.43 -11.58 -3.33
C SER A 610 -20.26 -12.28 -1.99
N PHE A 611 -21.24 -13.07 -1.56
CA PHE A 611 -21.03 -14.12 -0.56
C PHE A 611 -21.90 -15.33 -0.92
N LEU A 612 -21.23 -16.48 -1.08
CA LEU A 612 -21.75 -17.84 -1.26
C LEU A 612 -22.40 -18.16 -2.62
N PHE A 613 -21.61 -18.70 -3.56
CA PHE A 613 -21.92 -19.97 -4.23
C PHE A 613 -20.65 -20.55 -4.90
N LYS A 614 -19.94 -21.40 -4.14
CA LYS A 614 -19.03 -22.43 -4.66
C LYS A 614 -19.88 -23.67 -4.88
N ALA A 615 -20.19 -24.03 -6.13
CA ALA A 615 -20.40 -25.41 -6.57
C ALA A 615 -20.73 -25.43 -8.07
N LYS A 616 -19.98 -26.27 -8.80
CA LYS A 616 -20.16 -26.66 -10.22
C LYS A 616 -19.61 -25.70 -11.29
N SER A 617 -18.28 -25.73 -11.45
CA SER A 617 -17.67 -25.93 -12.78
C SER A 617 -16.27 -26.54 -12.62
N GLN A 618 -16.22 -27.76 -12.08
CA GLN A 618 -14.99 -28.56 -12.02
C GLN A 618 -15.25 -29.82 -12.85
N LYS A 619 -14.90 -29.76 -14.15
CA LYS A 619 -14.62 -30.92 -15.03
C LYS A 619 -14.42 -30.42 -16.47
N GLN A 620 -13.36 -29.65 -16.75
CA GLN A 620 -12.73 -29.61 -18.10
C GLN A 620 -11.44 -28.78 -18.20
N SER A 621 -10.61 -28.73 -17.16
CA SER A 621 -9.25 -28.15 -17.25
C SER A 621 -8.16 -29.00 -16.59
N LEU A 622 -8.46 -30.26 -16.26
CA LEU A 622 -7.57 -31.17 -15.52
C LEU A 622 -6.63 -32.00 -16.41
N GLN A 623 -6.23 -31.48 -17.57
CA GLN A 623 -5.27 -32.18 -18.44
C GLN A 623 -4.09 -31.34 -18.94
N HIS A 624 -3.94 -30.08 -18.49
CA HIS A 624 -2.75 -29.26 -18.82
C HIS A 624 -2.08 -28.62 -17.59
N GLN A 625 -2.38 -29.12 -16.38
CA GLN A 625 -1.72 -28.71 -15.14
C GLN A 625 -0.99 -29.91 -14.51
N SER A 626 -0.20 -30.63 -15.30
CA SER A 626 0.75 -31.63 -14.80
C SER A 626 2.15 -31.51 -15.42
N GLU A 627 2.39 -30.49 -16.25
CA GLU A 627 3.71 -30.20 -16.85
C GLU A 627 4.32 -28.87 -16.40
N ILE A 628 3.67 -28.12 -15.50
CA ILE A 628 4.20 -26.86 -14.96
C ILE A 628 4.65 -26.97 -13.49
N ASP A 629 4.24 -28.01 -12.76
CA ASP A 629 4.59 -28.20 -11.34
C ASP A 629 5.93 -28.94 -11.11
N GLN A 630 6.79 -29.06 -12.13
CA GLN A 630 8.14 -29.63 -12.00
C GLN A 630 9.31 -28.62 -12.09
N LEU A 631 9.05 -27.31 -12.02
CA LEU A 631 10.13 -26.30 -11.99
C LEU A 631 10.08 -25.29 -10.83
N GLN A 632 9.49 -25.68 -9.68
CA GLN A 632 9.68 -24.93 -8.44
C GLN A 632 10.29 -25.80 -7.34
N LYS A 633 11.61 -25.99 -7.44
CA LYS A 633 12.50 -26.18 -6.29
C LYS A 633 13.81 -25.45 -6.57
N LYS A 634 13.94 -24.22 -6.06
CA LYS A 634 15.18 -23.69 -5.49
C LYS A 634 14.93 -22.38 -4.74
N GLU A 635 15.69 -22.29 -3.66
CA GLU A 635 15.68 -21.38 -2.52
C GLU A 635 15.92 -19.88 -2.81
N PRO A 636 15.75 -19.02 -1.77
CA PRO A 636 15.68 -17.57 -1.92
C PRO A 636 17.06 -16.93 -1.69
N TYR A 637 17.77 -16.55 -2.74
CA TYR A 637 18.75 -15.46 -2.76
C TYR A 637 19.08 -15.16 -4.23
N GLN A 638 18.43 -14.16 -4.84
CA GLN A 638 18.94 -13.58 -6.08
C GLN A 638 19.71 -12.31 -5.75
N LYS A 639 21.04 -12.44 -5.75
CA LYS A 639 21.91 -11.33 -6.12
C LYS A 639 21.53 -10.91 -7.54
N PHE A 640 21.14 -9.65 -7.72
CA PHE A 640 21.09 -9.06 -9.06
C PHE A 640 22.45 -9.22 -9.74
N PRO A 641 22.52 -9.63 -11.01
CA PRO A 641 23.77 -9.57 -11.74
C PRO A 641 24.17 -8.08 -11.89
N PRO A 642 25.46 -7.73 -11.82
CA PRO A 642 25.89 -6.40 -12.18
C PRO A 642 25.57 -6.15 -13.67
N SER A 643 24.94 -5.02 -13.97
CA SER A 643 24.70 -4.57 -15.34
C SER A 643 26.02 -4.51 -16.13
N PRO A 644 26.01 -4.88 -17.43
CA PRO A 644 27.21 -4.88 -18.24
C PRO A 644 27.76 -3.46 -18.41
N ILE A 645 29.04 -3.31 -18.10
CA ILE A 645 29.87 -2.16 -18.46
C ILE A 645 29.93 -2.10 -20.01
N PRO A 646 29.68 -0.94 -20.66
CA PRO A 646 29.89 -0.83 -22.10
C PRO A 646 31.38 -1.02 -22.41
N ASN A 647 31.68 -2.03 -23.23
CA ASN A 647 33.02 -2.32 -23.70
C ASN A 647 33.65 -1.10 -24.38
N GLN A 648 34.90 -0.84 -23.98
CA GLN A 648 35.85 -0.02 -24.70
C GLN A 648 36.05 -0.59 -26.12
N ILE A 649 35.96 0.30 -27.11
CA ILE A 649 36.31 0.04 -28.50
C ILE A 649 37.85 -0.13 -28.55
N PRO A 650 38.41 -1.17 -29.22
CA PRO A 650 39.85 -1.28 -29.39
C PRO A 650 40.35 -0.28 -30.43
N GLU A 651 41.37 0.50 -30.07
CA GLU A 651 42.24 1.17 -31.05
C GLU A 651 42.90 0.13 -31.96
N SER A 652 42.62 0.18 -33.26
CA SER A 652 43.64 -0.06 -34.29
C SER A 652 43.18 0.42 -35.67
N ALA A 653 44.16 0.87 -36.45
CA ALA A 653 44.13 1.27 -37.86
C ALA A 653 43.75 2.74 -38.20
N ILE A 654 44.77 3.58 -38.05
CA ILE A 654 45.07 4.80 -38.80
C ILE A 654 44.76 4.63 -40.30
N GLN A 655 43.95 5.53 -40.88
CA GLN A 655 44.11 6.02 -42.26
C GLN A 655 43.38 7.36 -42.44
N THR A 656 44.17 8.44 -42.56
CA THR A 656 43.75 9.80 -42.91
C THR A 656 43.34 9.92 -44.38
N PRO A 657 42.30 10.71 -44.73
CA PRO A 657 42.19 11.35 -46.04
C PRO A 657 42.65 12.82 -46.00
N PRO A 658 43.04 13.39 -47.17
CA PRO A 658 43.86 14.61 -47.30
C PRO A 658 43.02 15.91 -47.21
N PRO A 659 43.67 17.09 -47.20
CA PRO A 659 43.06 18.32 -46.68
C PRO A 659 42.15 19.01 -47.69
N LYS A 660 41.36 19.93 -47.10
CA LYS A 660 40.40 20.85 -47.72
C LYS A 660 40.94 21.57 -48.96
N ASP A 661 40.05 21.69 -49.94
CA ASP A 661 39.76 22.93 -50.68
C ASP A 661 38.26 23.23 -50.54
#